data_AF-A0A0G0S2N1-F1
#
_entry.id   AF-A0A0G0S2N1-F1
#
_cell.length_a   1.000
_cell.length_b   1.000
_cell.length_c   1.000
_cell.angle_alpha   90.00
_cell.angle_beta   90.00
_cell.angle_gamma   90.00
#
_symmetry.space_group_name_H-M   'P 1'
#
loop_
_entity.id
_entity.type
_entity.pdbx_description
1 polymer ?
#
loop_
_entity_poly.entity_id
_entity_poly.type
_entity_poly.pdbx_seq_one_letter_code
_entity_poly.pdbx_strand_id
1 'polypeptide(L)'
;MQKQNKLSRIVVSLLILACTVYVKDAKADQWSPDLVQITQDTTWTKDTPNLVFNTQVSIENGATLTIEKGARIVFQNNPDFPFSAPGIQVLSGKLVANGTREEQVVFTSAEDGYVFSINDNTQASFMRYVTIENAGFIPISAGGGGDFVPHFLAMGIWGGKIHIENSKFINSRFDEMSIADAPIYDADGNYTYDENGNVIENKAQVEVVNSNFSNQNAISSQLSCWIWDEATETDYLDLECTKRVYLKDNWYNHSFGPTTSEDENNGVVKGYNAYGQFFLDSWKGSEEIINPAIVIPGITGSAEVAGTWKMDPILHTYDDLLESLDVNGYTKEKDLFDFPYDWRKSNIVTAQALQSKIDEIVAKSKIYKIDLVAHSMGGLVARQYIESDSYGNNVDKLMTLGTPHNGSPEAYLKWEAGEGFLTTQDEIARHHFDMEALHNNFANTFAYIQSMPSIKELLPNYDYLFDVAKNSMRSYSTGYPKNTFLENLNDGANLEKLKNVHFSNVIGVLSSNQSTISKLRLVNSTVADRWVDGMPENFYDDRTNRGLENNKGDGTVPEYSAENISADRIFKTNSTHSDLPTKAQCMVVEVLMQKESCITVDKVNIPNILLFNIFSPIDIQVVAPDGARVGKDFETGQILNEIEGAYYSGYDTENEFLTIPNPIDGEYKILTQGTGYGNYKIEATKISENQVTQQASESVGVIEGVATTDVQEEKKIEVSGGDVIVASSEVKDTIAPEAKFQFNTTTQKLDITGIDNVSQNVSVVVASQPVVKKSNHHEKEIRKWFDNWKKRSENRLMQNQVATLTDEAGNTTVVVFAKTRDANGRIFATIKSIAYNGVETILNKTSLQYKWQLDRKKKFSQMATHIQTKSTSLESHYLSKKNQTWLMEKPRDLSDDNGDDDSERRPVRTKLDGMIVPSLLTEKGVIKIDY
;
A
#
# COMPACT_ATOMS: atom_id res chain seq x y z
N MET A 1 -64.69 17.12 -53.62
CA MET A 1 -63.39 16.69 -53.04
C MET A 1 -63.53 15.40 -52.22
N GLN A 2 -64.23 14.38 -52.73
CA GLN A 2 -64.39 13.06 -52.05
C GLN A 2 -63.98 11.88 -52.95
N LYS A 3 -63.43 12.16 -54.14
CA LYS A 3 -62.90 11.14 -55.06
C LYS A 3 -61.37 11.15 -55.22
N GLN A 4 -60.67 12.19 -54.75
CA GLN A 4 -59.19 12.24 -54.72
C GLN A 4 -58.59 11.63 -53.45
N ASN A 5 -59.29 11.67 -52.31
CA ASN A 5 -58.88 11.00 -51.05
C ASN A 5 -59.03 9.47 -51.06
N LYS A 6 -59.50 8.88 -52.17
CA LYS A 6 -59.56 7.42 -52.34
C LYS A 6 -58.32 6.86 -53.07
N LEU A 7 -57.54 7.72 -53.75
CA LEU A 7 -56.28 7.31 -54.38
C LEU A 7 -55.09 7.43 -53.41
N SER A 8 -55.07 8.41 -52.51
CA SER A 8 -54.04 8.55 -51.47
C SER A 8 -54.10 7.41 -50.43
N ARG A 9 -55.31 6.93 -50.11
CA ARG A 9 -55.57 5.78 -49.23
C ARG A 9 -55.14 4.42 -49.79
N ILE A 10 -54.81 4.35 -51.08
CA ILE A 10 -54.30 3.11 -51.68
C ILE A 10 -52.77 3.08 -51.59
N VAL A 11 -52.07 4.21 -51.58
CA VAL A 11 -50.59 4.27 -51.70
C VAL A 11 -49.84 4.05 -50.38
N VAL A 12 -50.38 4.51 -49.24
CA VAL A 12 -49.72 4.33 -47.92
C VAL A 12 -49.99 2.93 -47.35
N SER A 13 -51.22 2.43 -47.48
CA SER A 13 -51.51 1.01 -47.21
C SER A 13 -50.79 0.09 -48.20
N LEU A 14 -50.48 0.53 -49.44
CA LEU A 14 -49.62 -0.24 -50.35
C LEU A 14 -48.16 -0.31 -49.90
N LEU A 15 -47.62 0.55 -49.04
CA LEU A 15 -46.20 0.47 -48.66
C LEU A 15 -45.94 -0.51 -47.50
N ILE A 16 -46.88 -0.63 -46.57
CA ILE A 16 -46.83 -1.66 -45.50
C ILE A 16 -47.34 -3.00 -46.03
N LEU A 17 -48.27 -2.99 -47.00
CA LEU A 17 -48.82 -4.19 -47.63
C LEU A 17 -48.06 -4.65 -48.89
N ALA A 18 -47.16 -3.85 -49.48
CA ALA A 18 -46.27 -4.29 -50.57
C ALA A 18 -45.04 -5.08 -50.07
N CYS A 19 -44.71 -5.02 -48.77
CA CYS A 19 -43.75 -5.94 -48.20
C CYS A 19 -44.38 -7.28 -47.75
N THR A 20 -45.70 -7.40 -47.61
CA THR A 20 -46.32 -8.64 -47.10
C THR A 20 -47.56 -9.21 -47.84
N VAL A 21 -48.29 -8.50 -48.72
CA VAL A 21 -49.55 -9.04 -49.33
C VAL A 21 -49.65 -8.88 -50.86
N TYR A 22 -48.62 -8.41 -51.57
CA TYR A 22 -48.61 -8.47 -53.05
C TYR A 22 -48.22 -9.86 -53.63
N VAL A 23 -48.60 -10.95 -52.95
CA VAL A 23 -48.32 -12.33 -53.38
C VAL A 23 -49.45 -12.94 -54.24
N LYS A 24 -50.52 -12.21 -54.59
CA LYS A 24 -51.68 -12.84 -55.24
C LYS A 24 -52.02 -12.54 -56.70
N ASP A 25 -51.51 -11.50 -57.38
CA ASP A 25 -51.88 -11.33 -58.81
C ASP A 25 -50.96 -10.47 -59.71
N ALA A 26 -49.71 -10.21 -59.31
CA ALA A 26 -48.69 -9.69 -60.24
C ALA A 26 -47.77 -10.84 -60.68
N LYS A 27 -47.49 -10.95 -61.99
CA LYS A 27 -46.44 -11.86 -62.49
C LYS A 27 -45.14 -11.52 -61.75
N ALA A 28 -44.66 -12.46 -60.95
CA ALA A 28 -43.62 -12.32 -59.93
C ALA A 28 -42.19 -12.07 -60.46
N ASP A 29 -42.04 -11.65 -61.73
CA ASP A 29 -40.75 -11.71 -62.42
C ASP A 29 -40.08 -10.33 -62.60
N GLN A 30 -40.64 -9.24 -62.07
CA GLN A 30 -40.11 -7.87 -62.30
C GLN A 30 -39.94 -6.96 -61.08
N TRP A 31 -40.25 -7.41 -59.86
CA TRP A 31 -40.12 -6.57 -58.64
C TRP A 31 -39.61 -7.38 -57.44
N SER A 32 -38.40 -7.92 -57.57
CA SER A 32 -37.61 -8.32 -56.40
C SER A 32 -36.17 -7.88 -56.66
N PRO A 33 -35.63 -6.86 -55.96
CA PRO A 33 -34.19 -6.80 -55.82
C PRO A 33 -33.72 -8.12 -55.19
N ASP A 34 -32.57 -8.64 -55.59
CA ASP A 34 -31.95 -9.79 -54.94
C ASP A 34 -31.63 -9.39 -53.49
N LEU A 35 -32.49 -9.78 -52.54
CA LEU A 35 -32.31 -9.56 -51.11
C LEU A 35 -31.18 -10.45 -50.60
N VAL A 36 -30.27 -9.89 -49.81
CA VAL A 36 -29.25 -10.68 -49.12
C VAL A 36 -29.83 -11.12 -47.78
N GLN A 37 -30.28 -12.37 -47.69
CA GLN A 37 -30.86 -12.91 -46.46
C GLN A 37 -29.81 -13.64 -45.61
N ILE A 38 -29.63 -13.19 -44.38
CA ILE A 38 -28.83 -13.84 -43.34
C ILE A 38 -29.78 -14.64 -42.45
N THR A 39 -29.86 -15.95 -42.70
CA THR A 39 -30.75 -16.89 -42.00
C THR A 39 -30.01 -17.87 -41.09
N GLN A 40 -28.67 -17.77 -41.04
CA GLN A 40 -27.77 -18.50 -40.16
C GLN A 40 -26.65 -17.58 -39.68
N ASP A 41 -26.01 -17.90 -38.56
CA ASP A 41 -24.90 -17.11 -38.01
C ASP A 41 -23.82 -16.89 -39.07
N THR A 42 -23.45 -15.62 -39.26
CA THR A 42 -22.57 -15.18 -40.34
C THR A 42 -21.59 -14.16 -39.79
N THR A 43 -20.33 -14.23 -40.22
CA THR A 43 -19.28 -13.30 -39.80
C THR A 43 -18.71 -12.57 -41.00
N TRP A 44 -18.65 -11.24 -40.91
CA TRP A 44 -17.96 -10.37 -41.85
C TRP A 44 -16.73 -9.78 -41.18
N THR A 45 -15.62 -9.80 -41.91
CA THR A 45 -14.31 -9.31 -41.50
C THR A 45 -13.81 -8.31 -42.55
N LYS A 46 -12.70 -7.61 -42.26
CA LYS A 46 -12.04 -6.73 -43.23
C LYS A 46 -11.62 -7.41 -44.54
N ASP A 47 -11.44 -8.73 -44.50
CA ASP A 47 -11.04 -9.55 -45.65
C ASP A 47 -12.23 -10.20 -46.36
N THR A 48 -13.46 -9.96 -45.90
CA THR A 48 -14.67 -10.48 -46.55
C THR A 48 -14.88 -9.79 -47.89
N PRO A 49 -14.95 -10.56 -49.00
CA PRO A 49 -15.10 -9.96 -50.33
C PRO A 49 -16.49 -9.35 -50.52
N ASN A 50 -16.55 -8.26 -51.28
CA ASN A 50 -17.81 -7.63 -51.74
C ASN A 50 -18.76 -7.14 -50.63
N LEU A 51 -18.24 -6.43 -49.61
CA LEU A 51 -19.06 -5.69 -48.64
C LEU A 51 -19.63 -4.37 -49.22
N VAL A 52 -20.13 -4.44 -50.46
CA VAL A 52 -20.75 -3.34 -51.19
C VAL A 52 -22.14 -3.79 -51.62
N PHE A 53 -23.17 -3.12 -51.10
CA PHE A 53 -24.56 -3.52 -51.29
C PHE A 53 -25.36 -2.43 -51.98
N ASN A 54 -26.02 -2.79 -53.08
CA ASN A 54 -27.05 -1.99 -53.74
C ASN A 54 -28.45 -2.61 -53.56
N THR A 55 -28.57 -3.58 -52.67
CA THR A 55 -29.83 -4.19 -52.24
C THR A 55 -29.89 -4.19 -50.71
N GLN A 56 -31.03 -4.61 -50.17
CA GLN A 56 -31.23 -4.71 -48.74
C GLN A 56 -30.68 -6.04 -48.21
N VAL A 57 -30.04 -5.98 -47.04
CA VAL A 57 -29.57 -7.12 -46.27
C VAL A 57 -30.55 -7.35 -45.13
N SER A 58 -31.16 -8.53 -45.02
CA SER A 58 -32.04 -8.87 -43.90
C SER A 58 -31.39 -9.90 -42.97
N ILE A 59 -31.57 -9.71 -41.66
CA ILE A 59 -31.18 -10.68 -40.63
C ILE A 59 -32.45 -11.28 -40.05
N GLU A 60 -32.60 -12.58 -40.22
CA GLU A 60 -33.84 -13.31 -39.97
C GLU A 60 -33.60 -14.64 -39.24
N ASN A 61 -34.68 -15.26 -38.76
CA ASN A 61 -34.70 -16.63 -38.24
C ASN A 61 -33.72 -16.87 -37.07
N GLY A 62 -33.58 -15.88 -36.20
CA GLY A 62 -32.72 -15.92 -35.03
C GLY A 62 -31.23 -15.74 -35.31
N ALA A 63 -30.83 -15.54 -36.56
CA ALA A 63 -29.43 -15.47 -36.96
C ALA A 63 -28.68 -14.26 -36.38
N THR A 64 -27.38 -14.45 -36.15
CA THR A 64 -26.43 -13.40 -35.77
C THR A 64 -25.59 -12.99 -36.97
N LEU A 65 -25.62 -11.71 -37.34
CA LEU A 65 -24.57 -11.14 -38.17
C LEU A 65 -23.50 -10.52 -37.26
N THR A 66 -22.30 -11.11 -37.24
CA THR A 66 -21.14 -10.55 -36.55
C THR A 66 -20.28 -9.78 -37.55
N ILE A 67 -19.98 -8.53 -37.27
CA ILE A 67 -19.08 -7.70 -38.06
C ILE A 67 -17.86 -7.39 -37.19
N GLU A 68 -16.72 -7.93 -37.59
CA GLU A 68 -15.46 -7.78 -36.88
C GLU A 68 -14.74 -6.48 -37.24
N LYS A 69 -13.85 -6.06 -36.33
CA LYS A 69 -12.99 -4.90 -36.45
C LYS A 69 -12.36 -4.71 -37.83
N GLY A 70 -12.32 -3.45 -38.28
CA GLY A 70 -11.76 -3.03 -39.56
C GLY A 70 -12.63 -3.30 -40.80
N ALA A 71 -13.77 -3.98 -40.65
CA ALA A 71 -14.70 -4.17 -41.77
C ALA A 71 -15.33 -2.84 -42.23
N ARG A 72 -15.42 -2.64 -43.55
CA ARG A 72 -16.06 -1.47 -44.17
C ARG A 72 -17.22 -1.93 -45.05
N ILE A 73 -18.43 -1.49 -44.70
CA ILE A 73 -19.67 -1.82 -45.38
C ILE A 73 -20.14 -0.58 -46.14
N VAL A 74 -20.29 -0.72 -47.45
CA VAL A 74 -20.66 0.38 -48.35
C VAL A 74 -22.03 0.12 -48.96
N PHE A 75 -22.95 1.05 -48.78
CA PHE A 75 -24.26 0.99 -49.42
C PHE A 75 -24.34 1.98 -50.59
N GLN A 76 -24.90 1.53 -51.71
CA GLN A 76 -24.98 2.30 -52.94
C GLN A 76 -26.41 2.30 -53.48
N ASN A 77 -26.84 3.42 -54.06
CA ASN A 77 -28.16 3.51 -54.66
C ASN A 77 -28.31 2.48 -55.79
N ASN A 78 -29.51 1.91 -55.91
CA ASN A 78 -29.86 1.05 -57.03
C ASN A 78 -30.56 1.90 -58.11
N PRO A 79 -29.90 2.21 -59.25
CA PRO A 79 -30.53 3.04 -60.28
C PRO A 79 -31.77 2.39 -60.91
N ASP A 80 -31.87 1.06 -60.87
CA ASP A 80 -33.03 0.32 -61.37
C ASP A 80 -34.18 0.31 -60.35
N PHE A 81 -33.88 0.53 -59.08
CA PHE A 81 -34.84 0.58 -57.97
C PHE A 81 -34.57 1.80 -57.07
N PRO A 82 -34.82 3.04 -57.55
CA PRO A 82 -34.48 4.27 -56.84
C PRO A 82 -35.28 4.50 -55.54
N PHE A 83 -36.22 3.61 -55.22
CA PHE A 83 -37.01 3.60 -53.99
C PHE A 83 -36.68 2.43 -53.06
N SER A 84 -35.86 1.46 -53.48
CA SER A 84 -35.34 0.43 -52.57
C SER A 84 -34.16 1.02 -51.82
N ALA A 85 -34.35 1.42 -50.57
CA ALA A 85 -33.24 1.88 -49.73
C ALA A 85 -32.33 0.68 -49.43
N PRO A 86 -31.09 0.61 -49.97
CA PRO A 86 -30.11 -0.38 -49.53
C PRO A 86 -29.88 -0.20 -48.03
N GLY A 87 -29.50 -1.25 -47.31
CA GLY A 87 -29.33 -1.15 -45.85
C GLY A 87 -29.42 -2.49 -45.15
N ILE A 88 -29.13 -2.51 -43.85
CA ILE A 88 -29.30 -3.70 -43.00
C ILE A 88 -30.64 -3.57 -42.26
N GLN A 89 -31.47 -4.60 -42.36
CA GLN A 89 -32.68 -4.74 -41.58
C GLN A 89 -32.58 -5.94 -40.64
N VAL A 90 -32.69 -5.69 -39.35
CA VAL A 90 -32.81 -6.74 -38.33
C VAL A 90 -34.30 -7.02 -38.14
N LEU A 91 -34.79 -8.16 -38.64
CA LEU A 91 -36.21 -8.50 -38.63
C LEU A 91 -36.57 -9.54 -37.55
N SER A 92 -35.78 -10.59 -37.43
CA SER A 92 -35.97 -11.64 -36.41
C SER A 92 -34.63 -12.23 -35.93
N GLY A 93 -33.57 -11.44 -35.95
CA GLY A 93 -32.20 -11.85 -35.60
C GLY A 93 -31.47 -10.77 -34.79
N LYS A 94 -30.14 -10.76 -34.83
CA LYS A 94 -29.34 -9.69 -34.19
C LYS A 94 -28.12 -9.30 -35.00
N LEU A 95 -27.73 -8.03 -34.89
CA LEU A 95 -26.45 -7.54 -35.36
C LEU A 95 -25.48 -7.37 -34.19
N VAL A 96 -24.24 -7.83 -34.36
CA VAL A 96 -23.12 -7.56 -33.46
C VAL A 96 -21.99 -6.93 -34.28
N ALA A 97 -21.78 -5.62 -34.15
CA ALA A 97 -20.64 -4.94 -34.76
C ALA A 97 -19.60 -4.61 -33.68
N ASN A 98 -18.45 -5.27 -33.74
CA ASN A 98 -17.42 -5.19 -32.70
C ASN A 98 -16.10 -4.68 -33.30
N GLY A 99 -15.99 -3.36 -33.39
CA GLY A 99 -14.76 -2.66 -33.75
C GLY A 99 -13.79 -2.55 -32.58
N THR A 100 -12.57 -2.08 -32.88
CA THR A 100 -11.66 -1.51 -31.88
C THR A 100 -11.41 -0.05 -32.20
N ARG A 101 -10.74 0.66 -31.29
CA ARG A 101 -10.38 2.05 -31.53
C ARG A 101 -9.45 2.21 -32.73
N GLU A 102 -8.55 1.25 -32.94
CA GLU A 102 -7.59 1.17 -34.03
C GLU A 102 -8.23 0.66 -35.34
N GLU A 103 -9.09 -0.34 -35.26
CA GLU A 103 -9.75 -0.99 -36.39
C GLU A 103 -11.28 -0.84 -36.24
N GLN A 104 -11.79 0.36 -36.48
CA GLN A 104 -13.22 0.64 -36.40
C GLN A 104 -14.01 -0.15 -37.46
N VAL A 105 -15.24 -0.54 -37.13
CA VAL A 105 -16.21 -0.99 -38.14
C VAL A 105 -16.83 0.25 -38.77
N VAL A 106 -16.88 0.32 -40.10
CA VAL A 106 -17.40 1.50 -40.79
C VAL A 106 -18.59 1.15 -41.67
N PHE A 107 -19.71 1.83 -41.45
CA PHE A 107 -20.87 1.85 -42.34
C PHE A 107 -20.88 3.17 -43.10
N THR A 108 -20.99 3.11 -44.43
CA THR A 108 -20.97 4.31 -45.27
C THR A 108 -21.88 4.21 -46.51
N SER A 109 -22.24 5.34 -47.09
CA SER A 109 -22.93 5.42 -48.38
C SER A 109 -22.05 6.07 -49.45
N ALA A 110 -22.20 5.64 -50.70
CA ALA A 110 -21.52 6.26 -51.85
C ALA A 110 -22.25 7.49 -52.41
N GLU A 111 -23.59 7.54 -52.34
CA GLU A 111 -24.41 8.56 -53.04
C GLU A 111 -25.56 9.12 -52.18
N ASP A 112 -25.47 8.96 -50.85
CA ASP A 112 -26.55 9.15 -49.87
C ASP A 112 -27.68 8.13 -50.12
N GLY A 113 -28.01 7.23 -49.17
CA GLY A 113 -28.98 6.19 -49.56
C GLY A 113 -29.43 5.10 -48.59
N TYR A 114 -28.80 4.89 -47.43
CA TYR A 114 -29.11 3.67 -46.67
C TYR A 114 -29.76 3.89 -45.32
N VAL A 115 -30.66 2.95 -44.99
CA VAL A 115 -31.42 2.87 -43.74
C VAL A 115 -30.90 1.66 -42.97
N PHE A 116 -30.33 1.91 -41.80
CA PHE A 116 -30.08 0.86 -40.82
C PHE A 116 -31.36 0.69 -39.98
N SER A 117 -32.10 -0.41 -40.11
CA SER A 117 -33.34 -0.61 -39.33
C SER A 117 -33.26 -1.79 -38.36
N ILE A 118 -33.62 -1.57 -37.10
CA ILE A 118 -33.80 -2.64 -36.11
C ILE A 118 -35.27 -2.74 -35.76
N ASN A 119 -35.89 -3.83 -36.20
CA ASN A 119 -37.34 -4.04 -36.08
C ASN A 119 -37.68 -5.21 -35.12
N ASP A 120 -36.66 -5.80 -34.48
CA ASP A 120 -36.79 -6.96 -33.61
C ASP A 120 -36.43 -6.64 -32.15
N ASN A 121 -37.32 -7.04 -31.24
CA ASN A 121 -37.15 -6.88 -29.79
C ASN A 121 -36.75 -8.18 -29.07
N THR A 122 -36.70 -9.30 -29.79
CA THR A 122 -36.45 -10.62 -29.21
C THR A 122 -34.98 -10.83 -28.86
N GLN A 123 -34.07 -10.23 -29.63
CA GLN A 123 -32.62 -10.21 -29.37
C GLN A 123 -32.07 -8.79 -29.42
N ALA A 124 -31.17 -8.44 -28.49
CA ALA A 124 -30.52 -7.14 -28.49
C ALA A 124 -29.34 -7.13 -29.49
N SER A 125 -29.34 -6.14 -30.38
CA SER A 125 -28.17 -5.84 -31.22
C SER A 125 -27.13 -5.05 -30.41
N PHE A 126 -25.87 -5.13 -30.84
CA PHE A 126 -24.74 -4.50 -30.16
C PHE A 126 -23.79 -3.84 -31.15
N MET A 127 -23.33 -2.63 -30.81
CA MET A 127 -22.33 -1.90 -31.59
C MET A 127 -21.27 -1.28 -30.68
N ARG A 128 -19.99 -1.54 -30.99
CA ARG A 128 -18.83 -0.91 -30.33
C ARG A 128 -17.83 -0.43 -31.37
N TYR A 129 -17.29 0.77 -31.18
CA TYR A 129 -16.31 1.39 -32.10
C TYR A 129 -16.77 1.34 -33.56
N VAL A 130 -18.05 1.65 -33.77
CA VAL A 130 -18.66 1.77 -35.08
C VAL A 130 -18.59 3.22 -35.53
N THR A 131 -18.25 3.45 -36.79
CA THR A 131 -18.40 4.74 -37.45
C THR A 131 -19.50 4.65 -38.50
N ILE A 132 -20.55 5.44 -38.33
CA ILE A 132 -21.62 5.63 -39.32
C ILE A 132 -21.38 6.98 -39.99
N GLU A 133 -21.05 6.95 -41.27
CA GLU A 133 -20.70 8.15 -42.03
C GLU A 133 -21.44 8.28 -43.37
N ASN A 134 -21.72 9.51 -43.81
CA ASN A 134 -22.36 9.82 -45.10
C ASN A 134 -23.68 9.05 -45.31
N ALA A 135 -24.54 9.01 -44.28
CA ALA A 135 -25.79 8.27 -44.27
C ALA A 135 -27.04 9.19 -44.37
N GLY A 136 -28.22 8.60 -44.60
CA GLY A 136 -29.48 9.32 -44.84
C GLY A 136 -29.70 9.72 -46.31
N PHE A 137 -30.95 9.93 -46.75
CA PHE A 137 -31.30 10.14 -48.18
C PHE A 137 -32.45 11.12 -48.42
N ILE A 138 -32.42 11.83 -49.56
CA ILE A 138 -33.53 12.66 -50.13
C ILE A 138 -34.02 12.06 -51.44
N PRO A 139 -35.25 11.53 -51.53
CA PRO A 139 -35.97 11.42 -52.78
C PRO A 139 -36.66 12.76 -53.12
N ILE A 140 -36.37 13.34 -54.29
CA ILE A 140 -37.04 14.55 -54.78
C ILE A 140 -38.34 14.19 -55.54
N SER A 141 -39.41 14.89 -55.18
CA SER A 141 -40.80 14.97 -55.68
C SER A 141 -41.25 14.03 -56.81
N ALA A 142 -42.28 13.23 -56.54
CA ALA A 142 -43.28 12.92 -57.56
C ALA A 142 -44.10 14.21 -57.82
N GLY A 143 -43.98 14.76 -59.03
CA GLY A 143 -44.73 15.95 -59.42
C GLY A 143 -46.24 15.71 -59.32
N GLY A 144 -46.93 16.56 -58.56
CA GLY A 144 -48.39 16.70 -58.63
C GLY A 144 -49.11 16.82 -57.29
N GLY A 145 -49.00 17.98 -56.64
CA GLY A 145 -50.00 18.53 -55.70
C GLY A 145 -50.41 17.64 -54.52
N GLY A 146 -49.68 17.77 -53.41
CA GLY A 146 -49.99 17.17 -52.10
C GLY A 146 -48.69 16.70 -51.45
N ASP A 147 -48.15 17.49 -50.52
CA ASP A 147 -46.83 17.32 -49.92
C ASP A 147 -46.68 15.97 -49.19
N PHE A 148 -45.88 15.07 -49.76
CA PHE A 148 -45.29 13.93 -49.05
C PHE A 148 -43.81 13.87 -49.43
N VAL A 149 -42.94 14.23 -48.49
CA VAL A 149 -41.48 14.18 -48.63
C VAL A 149 -41.01 13.01 -47.77
N PRO A 150 -40.60 11.85 -48.34
CA PRO A 150 -40.04 10.78 -47.53
C PRO A 150 -38.61 11.19 -47.12
N HIS A 151 -38.43 11.60 -45.87
CA HIS A 151 -37.10 11.79 -45.29
C HIS A 151 -36.60 10.42 -44.80
N PHE A 152 -35.51 9.90 -45.37
CA PHE A 152 -34.92 8.64 -44.90
C PHE A 152 -33.71 8.92 -43.98
N LEU A 153 -33.76 8.32 -42.80
CA LEU A 153 -32.87 8.51 -41.67
C LEU A 153 -31.61 7.63 -41.81
N ALA A 154 -30.52 7.96 -41.12
CA ALA A 154 -29.33 7.10 -41.12
C ALA A 154 -29.58 5.78 -40.37
N MET A 155 -30.26 5.86 -39.22
CA MET A 155 -30.64 4.70 -38.42
C MET A 155 -32.07 4.84 -37.88
N GLY A 156 -32.88 3.79 -38.03
CA GLY A 156 -34.23 3.68 -37.49
C GLY A 156 -34.36 2.49 -36.54
N ILE A 157 -34.91 2.71 -35.35
CA ILE A 157 -35.14 1.65 -34.37
C ILE A 157 -36.65 1.58 -34.14
N TRP A 158 -37.29 0.57 -34.71
CA TRP A 158 -38.74 0.43 -34.78
C TRP A 158 -39.15 -0.76 -33.92
N GLY A 159 -39.37 -0.51 -32.64
CA GLY A 159 -39.61 -1.56 -31.65
C GLY A 159 -38.39 -2.46 -31.37
N GLY A 160 -37.21 -2.14 -31.89
CA GLY A 160 -35.99 -2.92 -31.74
C GLY A 160 -35.23 -2.71 -30.42
N LYS A 161 -34.32 -3.63 -30.08
CA LYS A 161 -33.38 -3.48 -28.94
C LYS A 161 -31.94 -3.31 -29.41
N ILE A 162 -31.25 -2.26 -28.95
CA ILE A 162 -29.83 -2.05 -29.26
C ILE A 162 -29.07 -1.34 -28.14
N HIS A 163 -27.83 -1.78 -27.96
CA HIS A 163 -26.82 -1.06 -27.21
C HIS A 163 -25.69 -0.60 -28.13
N ILE A 164 -25.32 0.68 -28.04
CA ILE A 164 -24.25 1.31 -28.79
C ILE A 164 -23.28 1.97 -27.82
N GLU A 165 -22.02 1.62 -27.92
CA GLU A 165 -20.96 2.25 -27.14
C GLU A 165 -19.79 2.71 -28.02
N ASN A 166 -19.06 3.71 -27.55
CA ASN A 166 -17.78 4.13 -28.13
C ASN A 166 -17.81 4.39 -29.65
N SER A 167 -18.95 4.83 -30.19
CA SER A 167 -19.21 4.90 -31.63
C SER A 167 -19.31 6.34 -32.12
N LYS A 168 -19.24 6.54 -33.43
CA LYS A 168 -19.22 7.86 -34.08
C LYS A 168 -20.30 7.95 -35.15
N PHE A 169 -21.01 9.07 -35.15
CA PHE A 169 -22.00 9.45 -36.16
C PHE A 169 -21.51 10.75 -36.81
N ILE A 170 -21.25 10.71 -38.12
CA ILE A 170 -20.53 11.78 -38.82
C ILE A 170 -21.18 12.06 -40.17
N ASN A 171 -21.35 13.34 -40.52
CA ASN A 171 -21.75 13.79 -41.87
C ASN A 171 -23.03 13.12 -42.42
N SER A 172 -24.00 12.80 -41.57
CA SER A 172 -25.31 12.32 -42.05
C SER A 172 -26.12 13.46 -42.67
N ARG A 173 -26.96 13.16 -43.66
CA ARG A 173 -27.76 14.20 -44.33
C ARG A 173 -29.05 14.56 -43.58
N PHE A 174 -29.60 13.61 -42.82
CA PHE A 174 -30.78 13.74 -41.94
C PHE A 174 -30.45 13.27 -40.51
N ASP A 175 -31.48 12.90 -39.72
CA ASP A 175 -31.28 12.38 -38.37
C ASP A 175 -30.28 11.23 -38.36
N GLU A 176 -29.39 11.28 -37.39
CA GLU A 176 -28.43 10.20 -37.14
C GLU A 176 -29.17 8.98 -36.58
N MET A 177 -30.22 9.19 -35.78
CA MET A 177 -31.03 8.13 -35.21
C MET A 177 -32.49 8.54 -34.98
N SER A 178 -33.42 7.70 -35.41
CA SER A 178 -34.85 7.84 -35.10
C SER A 178 -35.38 6.59 -34.41
N ILE A 179 -36.26 6.81 -33.45
CA ILE A 179 -36.76 5.78 -32.55
C ILE A 179 -38.29 5.86 -32.57
N ALA A 180 -38.92 4.72 -32.82
CA ALA A 180 -40.37 4.57 -32.83
C ALA A 180 -40.78 3.22 -32.23
N ASP A 181 -41.97 3.16 -31.66
CA ASP A 181 -42.59 1.90 -31.28
C ASP A 181 -43.14 1.21 -32.55
N ALA A 182 -43.08 -0.13 -32.60
CA ALA A 182 -43.53 -0.89 -33.77
C ALA A 182 -44.82 -1.67 -33.45
N PRO A 183 -45.91 -1.46 -34.20
CA PRO A 183 -47.14 -2.23 -34.00
C PRO A 183 -46.92 -3.72 -34.24
N ILE A 184 -47.57 -4.55 -33.40
CA ILE A 184 -47.56 -6.00 -33.54
C ILE A 184 -48.74 -6.42 -34.43
N TYR A 185 -48.43 -7.22 -35.45
CA TYR A 185 -49.41 -7.75 -36.41
C TYR A 185 -49.77 -9.21 -36.09
N ASP A 186 -51.03 -9.58 -36.35
CA ASP A 186 -51.48 -10.97 -36.34
C ASP A 186 -51.01 -11.72 -37.61
N ALA A 187 -51.29 -13.03 -37.69
CA ALA A 187 -50.90 -13.86 -38.82
C ALA A 187 -51.55 -13.47 -40.16
N ASP A 188 -52.63 -12.67 -40.11
CA ASP A 188 -53.35 -12.16 -41.28
C ASP A 188 -52.89 -10.73 -41.66
N GLY A 189 -51.93 -10.16 -40.91
CA GLY A 189 -51.37 -8.84 -41.14
C GLY A 189 -52.19 -7.69 -40.57
N ASN A 190 -53.14 -7.95 -39.66
CA ASN A 190 -53.90 -6.92 -38.97
C ASN A 190 -53.23 -6.52 -37.65
N TYR A 191 -53.49 -5.30 -37.19
CA TYR A 191 -53.04 -4.86 -35.86
C TYR A 191 -53.59 -5.76 -34.75
N THR A 192 -52.75 -6.05 -33.78
CA THR A 192 -53.17 -6.66 -32.53
C THR A 192 -53.57 -5.57 -31.54
N TYR A 193 -54.63 -5.81 -30.75
CA TYR A 193 -55.17 -4.83 -29.81
C TYR A 193 -55.19 -5.39 -28.38
N ASP A 194 -54.94 -4.52 -27.40
CA ASP A 194 -55.07 -4.83 -25.98
C ASP A 194 -56.54 -4.94 -25.54
N GLU A 195 -56.77 -5.26 -24.27
CA GLU A 195 -58.11 -5.39 -23.69
C GLU A 195 -58.94 -4.09 -23.69
N ASN A 196 -58.28 -2.94 -23.91
CA ASN A 196 -58.89 -1.62 -23.97
C ASN A 196 -59.09 -1.12 -25.42
N GLY A 197 -58.66 -1.89 -26.42
CA GLY A 197 -58.76 -1.55 -27.84
C GLY A 197 -57.62 -0.67 -28.38
N ASN A 198 -56.50 -0.56 -27.66
CA ASN A 198 -55.28 0.11 -28.16
C ASN A 198 -54.40 -0.88 -28.91
N VAL A 199 -53.67 -0.43 -29.94
CA VAL A 199 -52.72 -1.28 -30.65
C VAL A 199 -51.61 -1.75 -29.70
N ILE A 200 -51.29 -3.04 -29.72
CA ILE A 200 -50.15 -3.58 -28.99
C ILE A 200 -48.90 -3.28 -29.80
N GLU A 201 -47.94 -2.62 -29.17
CA GLU A 201 -46.69 -2.21 -29.81
C GLU A 201 -45.49 -2.86 -29.12
N ASN A 202 -44.52 -3.25 -29.94
CA ASN A 202 -43.16 -3.52 -29.50
C ASN A 202 -42.49 -2.17 -29.22
N LYS A 203 -42.15 -1.94 -27.95
CA LYS A 203 -41.45 -0.74 -27.54
C LYS A 203 -39.96 -0.84 -27.82
N ALA A 204 -39.41 0.17 -28.49
CA ALA A 204 -37.96 0.23 -28.75
C ALA A 204 -37.19 0.38 -27.42
N GLN A 205 -36.01 -0.23 -27.32
CA GLN A 205 -35.08 -0.05 -26.19
C GLN A 205 -33.70 0.28 -26.72
N VAL A 206 -33.20 1.46 -26.38
CA VAL A 206 -31.99 2.02 -26.97
C VAL A 206 -31.09 2.52 -25.88
N GLU A 207 -29.86 2.03 -25.85
CA GLU A 207 -28.79 2.57 -25.01
C GLU A 207 -27.68 3.08 -25.91
N VAL A 208 -27.32 4.36 -25.79
CA VAL A 208 -26.16 4.93 -26.48
C VAL A 208 -25.26 5.60 -25.46
N VAL A 209 -24.04 5.08 -25.33
CA VAL A 209 -23.10 5.52 -24.30
C VAL A 209 -21.73 5.85 -24.88
N ASN A 210 -21.07 6.85 -24.30
CA ASN A 210 -19.70 7.25 -24.67
C ASN A 210 -19.45 7.45 -26.18
N SER A 211 -20.47 7.87 -26.91
CA SER A 211 -20.45 7.98 -28.38
C SER A 211 -20.48 9.44 -28.83
N ASN A 212 -20.12 9.69 -30.09
CA ASN A 212 -19.98 11.03 -30.64
C ASN A 212 -20.96 11.27 -31.78
N PHE A 213 -21.76 12.33 -31.64
CA PHE A 213 -22.68 12.86 -32.64
C PHE A 213 -22.08 14.16 -33.18
N SER A 214 -21.44 14.08 -34.35
CA SER A 214 -20.62 15.17 -34.92
C SER A 214 -21.19 15.78 -36.20
N ASN A 215 -22.47 15.54 -36.51
CA ASN A 215 -23.09 16.04 -37.72
C ASN A 215 -23.48 17.53 -37.67
N GLN A 216 -22.73 18.37 -38.40
CA GLN A 216 -22.97 19.81 -38.50
C GLN A 216 -23.95 20.22 -39.61
N ASN A 217 -24.26 19.31 -40.53
CA ASN A 217 -25.05 19.57 -41.74
C ASN A 217 -26.41 18.86 -41.73
N ALA A 218 -26.81 18.29 -40.59
CA ALA A 218 -28.10 17.63 -40.42
C ALA A 218 -29.22 18.60 -40.82
N ILE A 219 -30.02 18.19 -41.80
CA ILE A 219 -31.19 18.94 -42.24
C ILE A 219 -32.31 18.84 -41.17
N SER A 220 -32.20 17.92 -40.21
CA SER A 220 -33.11 17.67 -39.08
C SER A 220 -32.34 17.50 -37.74
N SER A 221 -32.95 16.87 -36.72
CA SER A 221 -32.38 16.59 -35.39
C SER A 221 -31.24 15.55 -35.42
N GLN A 222 -30.43 15.45 -34.37
CA GLN A 222 -29.44 14.35 -34.25
C GLN A 222 -30.13 13.04 -33.81
N LEU A 223 -31.04 13.16 -32.86
CA LEU A 223 -31.84 12.07 -32.32
C LEU A 223 -33.31 12.47 -32.35
N SER A 224 -34.18 11.55 -32.73
CA SER A 224 -35.61 11.79 -32.78
C SER A 224 -36.43 10.63 -32.23
N CYS A 225 -37.50 10.93 -31.48
CA CYS A 225 -38.36 9.92 -30.86
C CYS A 225 -39.84 10.25 -31.06
N TRP A 226 -40.58 9.35 -31.72
CA TRP A 226 -41.94 9.62 -32.20
C TRP A 226 -42.87 8.44 -31.96
N ILE A 227 -44.15 8.74 -31.82
CA ILE A 227 -45.24 7.77 -31.87
C ILE A 227 -46.18 8.14 -33.02
N TRP A 228 -46.69 7.12 -33.70
CA TRP A 228 -47.69 7.28 -34.74
C TRP A 228 -49.10 7.29 -34.14
N ASP A 229 -49.88 8.34 -34.34
CA ASP A 229 -51.30 8.36 -33.95
C ASP A 229 -52.19 8.03 -35.15
N GLU A 230 -52.89 6.90 -35.03
CA GLU A 230 -53.81 6.39 -36.04
C GLU A 230 -55.06 7.26 -36.21
N ALA A 231 -55.53 7.93 -35.15
CA ALA A 231 -56.77 8.71 -35.18
C ALA A 231 -56.62 10.02 -35.97
N THR A 232 -55.42 10.59 -35.98
CA THR A 232 -55.11 11.87 -36.61
C THR A 232 -54.25 11.74 -37.87
N GLU A 233 -53.70 10.54 -38.14
CA GLU A 233 -52.75 10.29 -39.24
C GLU A 233 -51.52 11.22 -39.16
N THR A 234 -51.01 11.46 -37.95
CA THR A 234 -49.87 12.36 -37.68
C THR A 234 -48.88 11.73 -36.70
N ASP A 235 -47.60 12.00 -36.90
CA ASP A 235 -46.55 11.72 -35.91
C ASP A 235 -46.67 12.69 -34.73
N TYR A 236 -46.46 12.18 -33.51
CA TYR A 236 -46.37 12.96 -32.30
C TYR A 236 -45.11 12.64 -31.51
N LEU A 237 -44.68 13.60 -30.69
CA LEU A 237 -43.62 13.41 -29.73
C LEU A 237 -44.03 12.36 -28.68
N ASP A 238 -43.23 11.30 -28.56
CA ASP A 238 -43.49 10.25 -27.59
C ASP A 238 -42.93 10.65 -26.20
N LEU A 239 -43.86 11.01 -25.31
CA LEU A 239 -43.56 11.42 -23.94
C LEU A 239 -43.06 10.26 -23.05
N GLU A 240 -43.18 9.01 -23.49
CA GLU A 240 -42.67 7.84 -22.77
C GLU A 240 -41.26 7.42 -23.20
N CYS A 241 -40.64 8.07 -24.19
CA CYS A 241 -39.28 7.74 -24.65
C CYS A 241 -38.22 7.78 -23.53
N THR A 242 -38.39 8.66 -22.54
CA THR A 242 -37.55 8.74 -21.34
C THR A 242 -37.41 7.42 -20.58
N LYS A 243 -38.35 6.48 -20.74
CA LYS A 243 -38.31 5.17 -20.06
C LYS A 243 -37.53 4.10 -20.84
N ARG A 244 -37.18 4.36 -22.10
CA ARG A 244 -36.72 3.33 -23.05
C ARG A 244 -35.50 3.73 -23.87
N VAL A 245 -35.19 5.03 -23.93
CA VAL A 245 -34.01 5.57 -24.61
C VAL A 245 -33.08 6.18 -23.56
N TYR A 246 -31.93 5.54 -23.38
CA TYR A 246 -30.91 5.89 -22.40
C TYR A 246 -29.69 6.45 -23.12
N LEU A 247 -29.38 7.72 -22.86
CA LEU A 247 -28.25 8.43 -23.44
C LEU A 247 -27.31 8.85 -22.32
N LYS A 248 -26.06 8.40 -22.34
CA LYS A 248 -25.08 8.69 -21.27
C LYS A 248 -23.71 9.04 -21.83
N ASP A 249 -23.10 10.10 -21.30
CA ASP A 249 -21.71 10.46 -21.61
C ASP A 249 -21.43 10.57 -23.12
N ASN A 250 -22.41 11.00 -23.91
CA ASN A 250 -22.22 11.22 -25.34
C ASN A 250 -21.69 12.64 -25.62
N TRP A 251 -20.97 12.80 -26.73
CA TRP A 251 -20.55 14.10 -27.26
C TRP A 251 -21.51 14.55 -28.36
N TYR A 252 -21.97 15.80 -28.32
CA TYR A 252 -22.94 16.35 -29.28
C TYR A 252 -22.35 17.51 -30.07
N ASN A 253 -21.04 17.48 -30.35
CA ASN A 253 -20.31 18.53 -31.08
C ASN A 253 -20.28 19.90 -30.38
N HIS A 254 -20.65 19.97 -29.10
CA HIS A 254 -20.38 21.09 -28.19
C HIS A 254 -20.50 20.67 -26.71
N SER A 255 -19.85 21.43 -25.82
CA SER A 255 -19.73 21.11 -24.38
C SER A 255 -20.98 21.32 -23.55
N PHE A 256 -22.00 21.98 -24.09
CA PHE A 256 -23.27 22.23 -23.40
C PHE A 256 -24.28 21.07 -23.51
N GLY A 257 -23.96 20.00 -24.25
CA GLY A 257 -24.87 18.88 -24.46
C GLY A 257 -26.03 19.21 -25.42
N PRO A 258 -26.84 18.23 -25.86
CA PRO A 258 -27.81 18.46 -26.93
C PRO A 258 -28.89 19.44 -26.47
N THR A 259 -29.37 20.29 -27.37
CA THR A 259 -30.56 21.11 -27.10
C THR A 259 -31.82 20.25 -27.25
N THR A 260 -32.63 20.17 -26.20
CA THR A 260 -33.92 19.47 -26.25
C THR A 260 -35.03 20.47 -26.56
N SER A 261 -35.91 20.15 -27.51
CA SER A 261 -37.06 20.99 -27.86
C SER A 261 -38.36 20.20 -27.75
N GLU A 262 -39.36 20.76 -27.06
CA GLU A 262 -40.72 20.20 -26.95
C GLU A 262 -41.68 20.69 -28.06
N ASP A 263 -41.28 21.69 -28.86
CA ASP A 263 -42.17 22.40 -29.79
C ASP A 263 -41.86 22.11 -31.27
N GLU A 264 -42.82 21.50 -31.95
CA GLU A 264 -42.83 21.18 -33.39
C GLU A 264 -43.07 22.42 -34.28
N ASN A 265 -43.53 23.53 -33.70
CA ASN A 265 -44.15 24.65 -34.42
C ASN A 265 -43.20 25.64 -35.10
N ASN A 266 -41.89 25.40 -35.11
CA ASN A 266 -40.92 26.36 -35.65
C ASN A 266 -40.10 25.91 -36.86
N GLY A 267 -40.56 24.88 -37.59
CA GLY A 267 -40.10 24.56 -38.95
C GLY A 267 -38.64 24.13 -39.03
N VAL A 268 -38.40 22.83 -39.26
CA VAL A 268 -37.08 22.24 -39.45
C VAL A 268 -36.14 22.58 -38.28
N VAL A 269 -36.19 21.76 -37.24
CA VAL A 269 -35.23 21.80 -36.13
C VAL A 269 -33.86 21.38 -36.69
N LYS A 270 -33.01 22.35 -37.07
CA LYS A 270 -31.69 22.11 -37.68
C LYS A 270 -30.61 21.93 -36.62
N GLY A 271 -29.68 21.02 -36.84
CA GLY A 271 -28.42 20.92 -36.08
C GLY A 271 -28.52 20.10 -34.79
N TYR A 272 -27.86 20.58 -33.72
CA TYR A 272 -27.54 19.92 -32.44
C TYR A 272 -28.71 19.46 -31.55
N ASN A 273 -29.91 19.38 -32.10
CA ASN A 273 -31.11 19.16 -31.30
C ASN A 273 -31.39 17.66 -31.15
N ALA A 274 -31.70 17.24 -29.92
CA ALA A 274 -32.41 16.00 -29.66
C ALA A 274 -33.90 16.32 -29.61
N TYR A 275 -34.66 15.77 -30.57
CA TYR A 275 -36.08 16.02 -30.72
C TYR A 275 -36.90 14.91 -30.05
N GLY A 276 -37.52 15.20 -28.91
CA GLY A 276 -38.11 14.17 -28.04
C GLY A 276 -37.82 14.41 -26.55
N GLN A 277 -38.54 13.71 -25.67
CA GLN A 277 -38.14 13.62 -24.26
C GLN A 277 -37.24 12.39 -24.07
N PHE A 278 -35.96 12.62 -23.78
CA PHE A 278 -34.94 11.57 -23.58
C PHE A 278 -34.45 11.53 -22.13
N PHE A 279 -34.03 10.36 -21.65
CA PHE A 279 -33.26 10.27 -20.42
C PHE A 279 -31.77 10.55 -20.74
N LEU A 280 -31.37 11.80 -20.52
CA LEU A 280 -30.00 12.29 -20.70
C LEU A 280 -29.24 12.22 -19.37
N ASP A 281 -28.46 11.14 -19.18
CA ASP A 281 -27.62 10.89 -18.01
C ASP A 281 -26.20 11.43 -18.22
N SER A 282 -26.06 12.77 -18.29
CA SER A 282 -24.82 13.52 -18.57
C SER A 282 -24.28 13.47 -20.02
N TRP A 283 -23.33 14.34 -20.32
CA TRP A 283 -22.67 14.47 -21.63
C TRP A 283 -21.19 14.87 -21.48
N LYS A 284 -20.39 14.64 -22.52
CA LYS A 284 -18.96 14.94 -22.53
C LYS A 284 -18.68 16.39 -22.91
N GLY A 285 -17.53 16.91 -22.44
CA GLY A 285 -16.99 18.22 -22.84
C GLY A 285 -16.12 18.18 -24.09
N SER A 286 -15.76 17.00 -24.58
CA SER A 286 -14.93 16.78 -25.76
C SER A 286 -15.38 15.54 -26.55
N GLU A 287 -14.86 15.38 -27.77
CA GLU A 287 -15.09 14.22 -28.63
C GLU A 287 -14.24 12.99 -28.25
N GLU A 288 -13.53 13.01 -27.13
CA GLU A 288 -12.67 11.89 -26.76
C GLU A 288 -13.51 10.70 -26.27
N ILE A 289 -13.20 9.50 -26.76
CA ILE A 289 -13.87 8.24 -26.38
C ILE A 289 -12.93 7.45 -25.48
N ILE A 290 -13.15 7.48 -24.17
CA ILE A 290 -12.30 6.81 -23.17
C ILE A 290 -13.05 5.64 -22.54
N ASN A 291 -12.45 4.45 -22.49
CA ASN A 291 -12.99 3.35 -21.69
C ASN A 291 -12.72 3.63 -20.21
N PRO A 292 -13.56 3.13 -19.30
CA PRO A 292 -13.20 3.07 -17.89
C PRO A 292 -11.89 2.32 -17.71
N ALA A 293 -10.96 2.88 -16.93
CA ALA A 293 -9.67 2.31 -16.64
C ALA A 293 -9.54 1.97 -15.15
N ILE A 294 -8.94 0.83 -14.84
CA ILE A 294 -8.61 0.42 -13.47
C ILE A 294 -7.09 0.34 -13.30
N VAL A 295 -6.56 1.03 -12.29
CA VAL A 295 -5.17 0.88 -11.85
C VAL A 295 -5.09 -0.16 -10.74
N ILE A 296 -4.27 -1.19 -10.94
CA ILE A 296 -4.10 -2.33 -10.03
C ILE A 296 -2.68 -2.29 -9.43
N PRO A 297 -2.54 -2.18 -8.09
CA PRO A 297 -1.24 -2.12 -7.45
C PRO A 297 -0.56 -3.48 -7.37
N GLY A 298 0.76 -3.42 -7.14
CA GLY A 298 1.58 -4.56 -6.75
C GLY A 298 1.43 -4.96 -5.28
N ILE A 299 2.27 -5.91 -4.85
CA ILE A 299 2.39 -6.29 -3.45
C ILE A 299 2.74 -5.04 -2.60
N THR A 300 2.18 -4.95 -1.40
CA THR A 300 2.29 -3.80 -0.48
C THR A 300 1.79 -2.45 -1.01
N GLY A 301 1.28 -2.36 -2.24
CA GLY A 301 0.67 -1.14 -2.80
C GLY A 301 -0.75 -0.86 -2.32
N SER A 302 -1.16 -1.42 -1.19
CA SER A 302 -2.47 -1.19 -0.56
C SER A 302 -2.37 -1.36 0.94
N ALA A 303 -3.08 -0.50 1.68
CA ALA A 303 -3.19 -0.58 3.13
C ALA A 303 -4.62 -0.21 3.57
N GLU A 304 -5.02 -0.71 4.73
CA GLU A 304 -6.35 -0.46 5.30
C GLU A 304 -6.35 0.77 6.19
N VAL A 305 -7.26 1.71 5.94
CA VAL A 305 -7.38 2.98 6.64
C VAL A 305 -8.77 3.05 7.26
N ALA A 306 -8.86 2.99 8.59
CA ALA A 306 -10.13 2.98 9.32
C ALA A 306 -11.15 1.97 8.72
N GLY A 307 -10.71 0.72 8.50
CA GLY A 307 -11.58 -0.34 7.98
C GLY A 307 -11.77 -0.39 6.46
N THR A 308 -11.10 0.48 5.70
CA THR A 308 -11.26 0.58 4.23
C THR A 308 -9.92 0.49 3.51
N TRP A 309 -9.80 -0.40 2.52
CA TRP A 309 -8.62 -0.49 1.68
C TRP A 309 -8.40 0.78 0.84
N LYS A 310 -7.18 1.30 0.87
CA LYS A 310 -6.72 2.44 0.08
C LYS A 310 -5.51 2.08 -0.76
N MET A 311 -5.41 2.71 -1.92
CA MET A 311 -4.27 2.59 -2.82
C MET A 311 -3.07 3.29 -2.19
N ASP A 312 -2.03 2.52 -1.91
CA ASP A 312 -0.72 2.94 -1.38
C ASP A 312 -0.69 4.28 -0.61
N PRO A 313 -1.36 4.38 0.56
CA PRO A 313 -1.38 5.63 1.31
C PRO A 313 -0.06 5.92 2.04
N ILE A 314 0.96 5.07 1.92
CA ILE A 314 2.23 5.17 2.65
C ILE A 314 3.33 5.72 1.73
N LEU A 315 3.50 5.13 0.55
CA LEU A 315 4.57 5.47 -0.37
C LEU A 315 4.10 6.34 -1.55
N HIS A 316 2.78 6.47 -1.75
CA HIS A 316 2.20 7.28 -2.81
C HIS A 316 2.71 6.92 -4.21
N THR A 317 3.11 5.65 -4.41
CA THR A 317 3.75 5.12 -5.63
C THR A 317 2.89 5.33 -6.89
N TYR A 318 1.56 5.36 -6.73
CA TYR A 318 0.61 5.42 -7.83
C TYR A 318 0.03 6.82 -8.05
N ASP A 319 0.30 7.78 -7.17
CA ASP A 319 -0.35 9.10 -7.18
C ASP A 319 0.01 9.88 -8.44
N ASP A 320 1.28 9.90 -8.83
CA ASP A 320 1.74 10.57 -10.05
C ASP A 320 1.10 9.95 -11.32
N LEU A 321 0.91 8.63 -11.35
CA LEU A 321 0.23 7.95 -12.46
C LEU A 321 -1.27 8.29 -12.51
N LEU A 322 -1.95 8.25 -11.37
CA LEU A 322 -3.37 8.58 -11.26
C LEU A 322 -3.62 10.05 -11.62
N GLU A 323 -2.78 10.97 -11.12
CA GLU A 323 -2.86 12.39 -11.46
C GLU A 323 -2.53 12.64 -12.93
N SER A 324 -1.53 11.96 -13.50
CA SER A 324 -1.24 12.02 -14.94
C SER A 324 -2.44 11.60 -15.78
N LEU A 325 -3.10 10.49 -15.44
CA LEU A 325 -4.30 10.07 -16.16
C LEU A 325 -5.42 11.12 -16.07
N ASP A 326 -5.66 11.69 -14.89
CA ASP A 326 -6.66 12.74 -14.66
C ASP A 326 -6.39 13.97 -15.54
N VAL A 327 -5.17 14.53 -15.50
CA VAL A 327 -4.83 15.72 -16.32
C VAL A 327 -4.79 15.43 -17.82
N ASN A 328 -4.68 14.17 -18.25
CA ASN A 328 -4.73 13.78 -19.65
C ASN A 328 -6.15 13.45 -20.15
N GLY A 329 -7.17 13.51 -19.30
CA GLY A 329 -8.58 13.47 -19.70
C GLY A 329 -9.42 12.39 -19.03
N TYR A 330 -8.85 11.59 -18.13
CA TYR A 330 -9.64 10.76 -17.22
C TYR A 330 -10.21 11.60 -16.06
N THR A 331 -11.12 11.01 -15.29
CA THR A 331 -11.72 11.58 -14.09
C THR A 331 -11.96 10.48 -13.06
N LYS A 332 -11.39 10.66 -11.87
CA LYS A 332 -11.52 9.70 -10.76
C LYS A 332 -12.99 9.41 -10.41
N GLU A 333 -13.30 8.15 -10.13
CA GLU A 333 -14.65 7.62 -9.81
C GLU A 333 -15.70 7.69 -10.93
N LYS A 334 -15.33 8.25 -12.10
CA LYS A 334 -16.15 8.29 -13.31
C LYS A 334 -15.68 7.27 -14.34
N ASP A 335 -14.44 7.41 -14.79
CA ASP A 335 -13.80 6.57 -15.80
C ASP A 335 -12.36 6.18 -15.42
N LEU A 336 -11.86 6.64 -14.27
CA LEU A 336 -10.63 6.16 -13.65
C LEU A 336 -10.90 5.65 -12.25
N PHE A 337 -10.47 4.41 -12.00
CA PHE A 337 -10.72 3.72 -10.74
C PHE A 337 -9.41 3.13 -10.21
N ASP A 338 -9.22 3.21 -8.90
CA ASP A 338 -8.22 2.42 -8.21
C ASP A 338 -8.83 1.07 -7.78
N PHE A 339 -7.99 0.05 -7.64
CA PHE A 339 -8.38 -1.26 -7.11
C PHE A 339 -7.43 -1.66 -5.98
N PRO A 340 -7.54 -1.05 -4.79
CA PRO A 340 -6.80 -1.51 -3.63
C PRO A 340 -7.36 -2.84 -3.12
N TYR A 341 -6.48 -3.73 -2.68
CA TYR A 341 -6.86 -5.08 -2.22
C TYR A 341 -5.94 -5.61 -1.13
N ASP A 342 -6.40 -6.64 -0.45
CA ASP A 342 -5.57 -7.40 0.49
C ASP A 342 -4.54 -8.25 -0.28
N TRP A 343 -3.36 -7.67 -0.50
CA TRP A 343 -2.27 -8.29 -1.25
C TRP A 343 -1.70 -9.56 -0.58
N ARG A 344 -2.09 -9.88 0.66
CA ARG A 344 -1.69 -11.13 1.35
C ARG A 344 -2.45 -12.35 0.84
N LYS A 345 -3.63 -12.15 0.23
CA LYS A 345 -4.47 -13.23 -0.30
C LYS A 345 -3.90 -13.78 -1.62
N SER A 346 -4.31 -15.00 -1.98
CA SER A 346 -3.98 -15.57 -3.30
C SER A 346 -4.50 -14.68 -4.43
N ASN A 347 -3.71 -14.55 -5.50
CA ASN A 347 -4.06 -13.81 -6.70
C ASN A 347 -5.33 -14.36 -7.37
N ILE A 348 -5.68 -15.64 -7.15
CA ILE A 348 -6.94 -16.24 -7.61
C ILE A 348 -8.15 -15.59 -6.92
N VAL A 349 -8.06 -15.38 -5.60
CA VAL A 349 -9.12 -14.73 -4.83
C VAL A 349 -9.22 -13.25 -5.20
N THR A 350 -8.08 -12.58 -5.33
CA THR A 350 -8.03 -11.18 -5.73
C THR A 350 -8.62 -10.96 -7.14
N ALA A 351 -8.38 -11.88 -8.08
CA ALA A 351 -8.98 -11.81 -9.42
C ALA A 351 -10.52 -11.88 -9.40
N GLN A 352 -11.13 -12.60 -8.43
CA GLN A 352 -12.59 -12.60 -8.25
C GLN A 352 -13.11 -11.28 -7.69
N ALA A 353 -12.35 -10.64 -6.80
CA ALA A 353 -12.65 -9.29 -6.35
C ALA A 353 -12.52 -8.27 -7.50
N LEU A 354 -11.52 -8.43 -8.38
CA LEU A 354 -11.38 -7.62 -9.59
C LEU A 354 -12.57 -7.81 -10.53
N GLN A 355 -13.02 -9.05 -10.75
CA GLN A 355 -14.23 -9.33 -11.51
C GLN A 355 -15.44 -8.56 -10.95
N SER A 356 -15.64 -8.62 -9.62
CA SER A 356 -16.75 -7.91 -8.97
C SER A 356 -16.65 -6.39 -9.15
N LYS A 357 -15.43 -5.82 -9.10
CA LYS A 357 -15.21 -4.40 -9.35
C LYS A 357 -15.50 -4.01 -10.80
N ILE A 358 -15.10 -4.85 -11.75
CA ILE A 358 -15.40 -4.64 -13.17
C ILE A 358 -16.91 -4.69 -13.40
N ASP A 359 -17.61 -5.67 -12.84
CA ASP A 359 -19.06 -5.80 -12.97
C ASP A 359 -19.80 -4.57 -12.39
N GLU A 360 -19.32 -4.02 -11.26
CA GLU A 360 -19.81 -2.76 -10.69
C GLU A 360 -19.64 -1.59 -11.68
N ILE A 361 -18.45 -1.44 -12.25
CA ILE A 361 -18.12 -0.36 -13.19
C ILE A 361 -18.93 -0.49 -14.49
N VAL A 362 -19.04 -1.70 -15.05
CA VAL A 362 -19.84 -1.97 -16.24
C VAL A 362 -21.31 -1.66 -15.98
N ALA A 363 -21.85 -2.07 -14.82
CA ALA A 363 -23.24 -1.78 -14.46
C ALA A 363 -23.53 -0.27 -14.34
N LYS A 364 -22.58 0.50 -13.79
CA LYS A 364 -22.69 1.96 -13.57
C LYS A 364 -22.45 2.77 -14.84
N SER A 365 -21.40 2.46 -15.59
CA SER A 365 -20.98 3.18 -16.80
C SER A 365 -21.79 2.77 -18.04
N LYS A 366 -22.36 1.56 -18.02
CA LYS A 366 -22.95 0.88 -19.18
C LYS A 366 -21.96 0.60 -20.31
N ILE A 367 -20.67 0.80 -20.08
CA ILE A 367 -19.61 0.47 -21.04
C ILE A 367 -19.15 -0.96 -20.74
N TYR A 368 -19.25 -1.87 -21.72
CA TYR A 368 -19.05 -3.31 -21.54
C TYR A 368 -17.60 -3.73 -21.43
N LYS A 369 -16.66 -2.91 -21.91
CA LYS A 369 -15.23 -3.21 -21.78
C LYS A 369 -14.45 -2.10 -21.10
N ILE A 370 -13.51 -2.54 -20.28
CA ILE A 370 -12.64 -1.68 -19.48
C ILE A 370 -11.17 -1.89 -19.85
N ASP A 371 -10.34 -0.92 -19.49
CA ASP A 371 -8.89 -1.00 -19.62
C ASP A 371 -8.24 -1.28 -18.25
N LEU A 372 -7.18 -2.09 -18.23
CA LEU A 372 -6.44 -2.43 -17.01
C LEU A 372 -5.00 -1.93 -17.10
N VAL A 373 -4.54 -1.22 -16.07
CA VAL A 373 -3.13 -0.86 -15.87
C VAL A 373 -2.65 -1.48 -14.58
N ALA A 374 -1.73 -2.43 -14.67
CA ALA A 374 -1.42 -3.31 -13.57
C ALA A 374 0.08 -3.35 -13.29
N HIS A 375 0.47 -3.01 -12.06
CA HIS A 375 1.87 -2.94 -11.66
C HIS A 375 2.30 -4.20 -10.90
N SER A 376 3.51 -4.71 -11.18
CA SER A 376 4.14 -5.80 -10.44
C SER A 376 3.20 -7.01 -10.32
N MET A 377 2.93 -7.50 -9.11
CA MET A 377 1.97 -8.58 -8.80
C MET A 377 0.55 -8.29 -9.28
N GLY A 378 0.13 -7.02 -9.36
CA GLY A 378 -1.17 -6.63 -9.90
C GLY A 378 -1.38 -7.11 -11.33
N GLY A 379 -0.32 -7.21 -12.14
CA GLY A 379 -0.41 -7.80 -13.48
C GLY A 379 -0.72 -9.29 -13.47
N LEU A 380 -0.31 -10.03 -12.43
CA LEU A 380 -0.69 -11.42 -12.23
C LEU A 380 -2.17 -11.55 -11.84
N VAL A 381 -2.70 -10.62 -11.04
CA VAL A 381 -4.14 -10.54 -10.73
C VAL A 381 -4.96 -10.30 -12.00
N ALA A 382 -4.56 -9.33 -12.83
CA ALA A 382 -5.24 -9.01 -14.07
C ALA A 382 -5.21 -10.19 -15.06
N ARG A 383 -4.04 -10.81 -15.23
CA ARG A 383 -3.88 -12.03 -16.04
C ARG A 383 -4.73 -13.18 -15.51
N GLN A 384 -4.71 -13.43 -14.21
CA GLN A 384 -5.51 -14.48 -13.58
C GLN A 384 -7.01 -14.28 -13.85
N TYR A 385 -7.50 -13.04 -13.87
CA TYR A 385 -8.88 -12.77 -14.26
C TYR A 385 -9.14 -13.13 -15.74
N ILE A 386 -8.33 -12.60 -16.66
CA ILE A 386 -8.50 -12.78 -18.12
C ILE A 386 -8.34 -14.24 -18.55
N GLU A 387 -7.40 -14.97 -17.94
CA GLU A 387 -7.05 -16.35 -18.29
C GLU A 387 -7.94 -17.38 -17.55
N SER A 388 -8.82 -16.93 -16.64
CA SER A 388 -9.76 -17.81 -15.94
C SER A 388 -10.94 -18.25 -16.82
N ASP A 389 -11.71 -19.22 -16.33
CA ASP A 389 -12.97 -19.62 -16.95
C ASP A 389 -14.13 -18.66 -16.61
N SER A 390 -13.95 -17.77 -15.64
CA SER A 390 -14.94 -16.75 -15.26
C SER A 390 -14.75 -15.43 -16.00
N TYR A 391 -13.78 -15.33 -16.92
CA TYR A 391 -13.53 -14.14 -17.71
C TYR A 391 -14.77 -13.74 -18.50
N GLY A 392 -15.34 -12.57 -18.19
CA GLY A 392 -16.58 -12.07 -18.80
C GLY A 392 -16.41 -11.48 -20.20
N ASN A 393 -15.23 -11.60 -20.83
CA ASN A 393 -14.90 -10.91 -22.07
C ASN A 393 -15.10 -9.38 -21.99
N ASN A 394 -14.82 -8.79 -20.83
CA ASN A 394 -15.09 -7.37 -20.52
C ASN A 394 -13.80 -6.55 -20.31
N VAL A 395 -12.64 -7.04 -20.76
CA VAL A 395 -11.40 -6.27 -20.84
C VAL A 395 -11.10 -5.98 -22.31
N ASP A 396 -10.78 -4.72 -22.63
CA ASP A 396 -10.35 -4.26 -23.96
C ASP A 396 -8.82 -4.26 -24.04
N LYS A 397 -8.17 -3.57 -23.09
CA LYS A 397 -6.71 -3.46 -23.00
C LYS A 397 -6.19 -3.93 -21.65
N LEU A 398 -5.04 -4.60 -21.67
CA LEU A 398 -4.22 -4.85 -20.50
C LEU A 398 -2.85 -4.20 -20.72
N MET A 399 -2.42 -3.39 -19.76
CA MET A 399 -1.06 -2.86 -19.69
C MET A 399 -0.40 -3.29 -18.39
N THR A 400 0.68 -4.07 -18.48
CA THR A 400 1.46 -4.47 -17.30
C THR A 400 2.71 -3.63 -17.13
N LEU A 401 3.06 -3.31 -15.89
CA LEU A 401 4.26 -2.56 -15.52
C LEU A 401 5.13 -3.44 -14.63
N GLY A 402 6.25 -3.94 -15.14
CA GLY A 402 7.23 -4.73 -14.37
C GLY A 402 6.70 -6.07 -13.86
N THR A 403 5.67 -6.65 -14.47
CA THR A 403 5.03 -7.85 -13.92
C THR A 403 5.98 -9.07 -13.96
N PRO A 404 6.15 -9.80 -12.83
CA PRO A 404 6.96 -11.02 -12.79
C PRO A 404 6.21 -12.19 -13.41
N HIS A 405 6.05 -12.21 -14.74
CA HIS A 405 5.27 -13.25 -15.42
C HIS A 405 5.77 -14.67 -15.16
N ASN A 406 7.07 -14.85 -14.92
CA ASN A 406 7.66 -16.13 -14.54
C ASN A 406 8.17 -16.15 -13.08
N GLY A 407 7.81 -15.16 -12.27
CA GLY A 407 8.21 -14.99 -10.88
C GLY A 407 9.49 -14.16 -10.68
N SER A 408 9.80 -13.86 -9.43
CA SER A 408 11.02 -13.13 -9.03
C SER A 408 11.89 -14.00 -8.11
N PRO A 409 13.18 -14.22 -8.43
CA PRO A 409 14.09 -14.95 -7.56
C PRO A 409 14.24 -14.37 -6.15
N GLU A 410 13.98 -13.06 -5.99
CA GLU A 410 14.02 -12.40 -4.68
C GLU A 410 12.95 -12.97 -3.71
N ALA A 411 11.78 -13.36 -4.23
CA ALA A 411 10.70 -13.95 -3.44
C ALA A 411 11.13 -15.21 -2.67
N TYR A 412 12.16 -15.92 -3.14
CA TYR A 412 12.73 -17.07 -2.44
C TYR A 412 13.29 -16.71 -1.07
N LEU A 413 13.94 -15.54 -0.93
CA LEU A 413 14.53 -15.11 0.34
C LEU A 413 13.45 -14.89 1.41
N LYS A 414 12.35 -14.22 1.00
CA LYS A 414 11.17 -13.95 1.82
C LYS A 414 10.46 -15.26 2.16
N TRP A 415 10.20 -16.11 1.16
CA TRP A 415 9.50 -17.37 1.35
C TRP A 415 10.28 -18.34 2.23
N GLU A 416 11.56 -18.61 1.97
CA GLU A 416 12.31 -19.67 2.66
C GLU A 416 12.83 -19.29 4.05
N ALA A 417 12.90 -17.99 4.37
CA ALA A 417 13.49 -17.55 5.63
C ALA A 417 12.90 -16.29 6.26
N GLY A 418 11.98 -15.59 5.58
CA GLY A 418 11.50 -14.29 6.01
C GLY A 418 12.59 -13.22 5.96
N GLU A 419 13.46 -13.30 4.96
CA GLU A 419 14.63 -12.43 4.79
C GLU A 419 14.58 -11.73 3.41
N GLY A 420 15.61 -10.94 3.07
CA GLY A 420 15.74 -10.35 1.74
C GLY A 420 14.89 -9.10 1.54
N PHE A 421 14.67 -8.34 2.60
CA PHE A 421 14.17 -6.98 2.53
C PHE A 421 15.34 -6.05 2.22
N LEU A 422 15.42 -5.52 1.00
CA LEU A 422 16.63 -4.82 0.52
C LEU A 422 16.37 -3.36 0.15
N THR A 423 15.14 -3.02 -0.19
CA THR A 423 14.69 -1.66 -0.56
C THR A 423 13.98 -0.97 0.61
N THR A 424 13.71 0.34 0.46
CA THR A 424 12.97 1.11 1.47
C THR A 424 11.55 0.58 1.66
N GLN A 425 10.88 0.27 0.56
CA GLN A 425 9.56 -0.36 0.56
C GLN A 425 9.58 -1.72 1.28
N ASP A 426 10.63 -2.51 1.05
CA ASP A 426 10.81 -3.78 1.73
C ASP A 426 11.03 -3.62 3.23
N GLU A 427 11.84 -2.65 3.67
CA GLU A 427 12.07 -2.42 5.10
C GLU A 427 10.79 -1.97 5.81
N ILE A 428 10.00 -1.08 5.20
CA ILE A 428 8.67 -0.71 5.73
C ILE A 428 7.79 -1.96 5.82
N ALA A 429 7.77 -2.79 4.77
CA ALA A 429 7.02 -4.03 4.77
C ALA A 429 7.49 -4.99 5.87
N ARG A 430 8.80 -5.10 6.11
CA ARG A 430 9.38 -5.93 7.17
C ARG A 430 8.88 -5.48 8.54
N HIS A 431 9.01 -4.19 8.85
CA HIS A 431 8.53 -3.62 10.12
C HIS A 431 7.03 -3.87 10.31
N HIS A 432 6.25 -3.72 9.25
CA HIS A 432 4.82 -4.03 9.28
C HIS A 432 4.60 -5.54 9.54
N PHE A 433 5.30 -6.43 8.86
CA PHE A 433 5.14 -7.88 9.04
C PHE A 433 5.56 -8.35 10.44
N ASP A 434 6.61 -7.74 11.01
CA ASP A 434 7.05 -7.99 12.39
C ASP A 434 5.92 -7.67 13.38
N MET A 435 5.24 -6.54 13.20
CA MET A 435 4.07 -6.13 13.99
C MET A 435 2.90 -7.10 13.81
N GLU A 436 2.49 -7.35 12.57
CA GLU A 436 1.34 -8.19 12.27
C GLU A 436 1.56 -9.63 12.77
N ALA A 437 2.78 -10.15 12.66
CA ALA A 437 3.16 -11.46 13.16
C ALA A 437 2.95 -11.54 14.69
N LEU A 438 3.42 -10.54 15.43
CA LEU A 438 3.26 -10.50 16.89
C LEU A 438 1.78 -10.43 17.30
N HIS A 439 1.00 -9.55 16.65
CA HIS A 439 -0.41 -9.36 16.98
C HIS A 439 -1.25 -10.61 16.66
N ASN A 440 -0.94 -11.29 15.56
CA ASN A 440 -1.61 -12.53 15.17
C ASN A 440 -1.03 -13.79 15.85
N ASN A 441 -0.19 -13.63 16.88
CA ASN A 441 0.42 -14.72 17.65
C ASN A 441 1.26 -15.70 16.81
N PHE A 442 1.86 -15.24 15.72
CA PHE A 442 2.87 -16.00 15.01
C PHE A 442 4.18 -16.02 15.81
N ALA A 443 4.90 -17.14 15.73
CA ALA A 443 6.15 -17.30 16.47
C ALA A 443 7.25 -16.33 16.01
N ASN A 444 7.19 -15.90 14.73
CA ASN A 444 8.09 -14.95 14.10
C ASN A 444 7.55 -14.56 12.71
N THR A 445 8.18 -13.57 12.10
CA THR A 445 7.87 -13.01 10.77
C THR A 445 7.93 -14.04 9.66
N PHE A 446 8.87 -15.00 9.72
CA PHE A 446 8.93 -16.09 8.74
C PHE A 446 7.67 -16.97 8.77
N ALA A 447 7.20 -17.36 9.95
CA ALA A 447 5.95 -18.11 10.09
C ALA A 447 4.73 -17.32 9.58
N TYR A 448 4.75 -15.99 9.75
CA TYR A 448 3.70 -15.12 9.23
C TYR A 448 3.73 -15.02 7.69
N ILE A 449 4.90 -14.78 7.10
CA ILE A 449 5.10 -14.76 5.63
C ILE A 449 4.67 -16.08 4.99
N GLN A 450 4.99 -17.21 5.61
CA GLN A 450 4.55 -18.54 5.15
C GLN A 450 3.02 -18.71 5.13
N SER A 451 2.28 -17.88 5.88
CA SER A 451 0.81 -17.89 5.84
C SER A 451 0.21 -17.11 4.67
N MET A 452 1.01 -16.32 3.94
CA MET A 452 0.58 -15.47 2.82
C MET A 452 0.77 -16.18 1.46
N PRO A 453 -0.30 -16.64 0.79
CA PRO A 453 -0.16 -17.36 -0.47
C PRO A 453 0.46 -16.51 -1.59
N SER A 454 0.22 -15.20 -1.62
CA SER A 454 0.73 -14.30 -2.67
C SER A 454 2.25 -14.29 -2.78
N ILE A 455 2.98 -14.36 -1.67
CA ILE A 455 4.45 -14.40 -1.68
C ILE A 455 4.93 -15.70 -2.34
N LYS A 456 4.27 -16.83 -2.07
CA LYS A 456 4.55 -18.10 -2.75
C LYS A 456 4.25 -18.01 -4.25
N GLU A 457 3.19 -17.31 -4.62
CA GLU A 457 2.76 -17.11 -6.01
C GLU A 457 3.67 -16.16 -6.81
N LEU A 458 4.65 -15.51 -6.15
CA LEU A 458 5.73 -14.76 -6.79
C LEU A 458 7.01 -15.59 -7.04
N LEU A 459 7.10 -16.82 -6.51
CA LEU A 459 8.28 -17.66 -6.70
C LEU A 459 8.47 -18.05 -8.17
N PRO A 460 9.71 -18.17 -8.67
CA PRO A 460 9.92 -18.53 -10.06
C PRO A 460 9.45 -19.95 -10.43
N ASN A 461 8.96 -20.11 -11.66
CA ASN A 461 8.61 -21.41 -12.25
C ASN A 461 9.70 -21.95 -13.22
N TYR A 462 10.96 -21.53 -13.03
CA TYR A 462 12.12 -21.88 -13.87
C TYR A 462 13.39 -22.14 -13.03
N ASP A 463 14.51 -22.46 -13.68
CA ASP A 463 15.78 -22.76 -13.00
C ASP A 463 16.48 -21.48 -12.50
N TYR A 464 16.42 -21.19 -11.20
CA TYR A 464 17.16 -20.06 -10.56
C TYR A 464 18.04 -20.46 -9.36
N LEU A 465 18.00 -21.73 -8.93
CA LEU A 465 18.79 -22.25 -7.81
C LEU A 465 20.02 -23.02 -8.31
N PHE A 466 21.21 -22.61 -7.88
CA PHE A 466 22.48 -23.26 -8.22
C PHE A 466 23.03 -24.04 -7.02
N ASP A 467 23.23 -25.35 -7.16
CA ASP A 467 23.78 -26.20 -6.11
C ASP A 467 25.31 -26.11 -6.13
N VAL A 468 25.89 -25.45 -5.12
CA VAL A 468 27.35 -25.20 -5.06
C VAL A 468 28.13 -26.51 -4.89
N ALA A 469 27.59 -27.48 -4.15
CA ALA A 469 28.26 -28.76 -3.93
C ALA A 469 28.32 -29.62 -5.19
N LYS A 470 27.28 -29.55 -6.03
CA LYS A 470 27.21 -30.27 -7.32
C LYS A 470 27.76 -29.47 -8.50
N ASN A 471 27.98 -28.17 -8.32
CA ASN A 471 28.41 -27.23 -9.35
C ASN A 471 27.49 -27.24 -10.59
N SER A 472 26.18 -27.22 -10.36
CA SER A 472 25.17 -27.28 -11.42
C SER A 472 23.90 -26.52 -11.02
N MET A 473 23.19 -25.97 -12.01
CA MET A 473 21.79 -25.54 -11.80
C MET A 473 20.95 -26.73 -11.38
N ARG A 474 20.05 -26.53 -10.40
CA ARG A 474 18.96 -27.47 -10.16
C ARG A 474 17.93 -27.31 -11.28
N SER A 475 17.21 -28.39 -11.57
CA SER A 475 16.12 -28.37 -12.55
C SER A 475 14.77 -28.26 -11.85
N TYR A 476 14.03 -27.21 -12.15
CA TYR A 476 12.66 -27.04 -11.71
C TYR A 476 11.82 -28.24 -12.18
N SER A 477 10.98 -28.85 -11.34
CA SER A 477 10.51 -28.40 -10.02
C SER A 477 11.07 -29.20 -8.83
N THR A 478 12.13 -29.99 -9.00
CA THR A 478 12.62 -30.89 -7.93
C THR A 478 13.61 -30.19 -7.00
N GLY A 479 13.30 -30.12 -5.71
CA GLY A 479 14.11 -29.39 -4.72
C GLY A 479 13.96 -27.87 -4.84
N TYR A 480 12.72 -27.44 -5.06
CA TYR A 480 12.25 -26.07 -5.16
C TYR A 480 10.94 -25.91 -4.40
N PRO A 481 10.66 -24.72 -3.86
CA PRO A 481 9.31 -24.35 -3.49
C PRO A 481 8.51 -24.10 -4.79
N LYS A 482 7.50 -24.94 -5.03
CA LYS A 482 6.73 -24.90 -6.29
C LYS A 482 5.73 -23.75 -6.33
N ASN A 483 5.62 -23.11 -7.48
CA ASN A 483 4.59 -22.11 -7.77
C ASN A 483 3.55 -22.65 -8.75
N THR A 484 2.58 -23.41 -8.22
CA THR A 484 1.49 -23.99 -9.02
C THR A 484 0.60 -22.94 -9.67
N PHE A 485 0.54 -21.73 -9.10
CA PHE A 485 -0.21 -20.62 -9.68
C PHE A 485 0.42 -20.18 -11.01
N LEU A 486 1.72 -19.86 -11.03
CA LEU A 486 2.40 -19.49 -12.28
C LEU A 486 2.58 -20.66 -13.24
N GLU A 487 2.67 -21.90 -12.77
CA GLU A 487 2.60 -23.09 -13.63
C GLU A 487 1.28 -23.11 -14.43
N ASN A 488 0.15 -22.87 -13.76
CA ASN A 488 -1.16 -22.83 -14.40
C ASN A 488 -1.32 -21.58 -15.28
N LEU A 489 -0.93 -20.40 -14.77
CA LEU A 489 -1.09 -19.14 -15.50
C LEU A 489 -0.23 -19.09 -16.76
N ASN A 490 0.89 -19.80 -16.80
CA ASN A 490 1.75 -19.87 -17.99
C ASN A 490 1.50 -21.14 -18.83
N ASP A 491 0.44 -21.89 -18.55
CA ASP A 491 0.00 -22.99 -19.41
C ASP A 491 -0.46 -22.46 -20.77
N GLY A 492 -0.12 -23.18 -21.84
CA GLY A 492 -0.43 -22.76 -23.20
C GLY A 492 -1.92 -22.52 -23.44
N ALA A 493 -2.82 -23.32 -22.85
CA ALA A 493 -4.26 -23.14 -23.04
C ALA A 493 -4.79 -21.86 -22.39
N ASN A 494 -4.21 -21.45 -21.27
CA ASN A 494 -4.56 -20.21 -20.57
C ASN A 494 -4.00 -18.98 -21.29
N LEU A 495 -2.75 -19.05 -21.77
CA LEU A 495 -2.13 -17.98 -22.56
C LEU A 495 -2.87 -17.68 -23.86
N GLU A 496 -3.52 -18.67 -24.49
CA GLU A 496 -4.36 -18.43 -25.67
C GLU A 496 -5.55 -17.50 -25.36
N LYS A 497 -6.09 -17.52 -24.13
CA LYS A 497 -7.19 -16.64 -23.72
C LYS A 497 -6.74 -15.17 -23.66
N LEU A 498 -5.49 -14.92 -23.28
CA LEU A 498 -4.91 -13.57 -23.19
C LEU A 498 -4.85 -12.86 -24.55
N LYS A 499 -4.76 -13.61 -25.67
CA LYS A 499 -4.76 -13.06 -27.03
C LYS A 499 -6.06 -12.37 -27.44
N ASN A 500 -7.14 -12.54 -26.68
CA ASN A 500 -8.41 -11.86 -26.91
C ASN A 500 -8.43 -10.43 -26.35
N VAL A 501 -7.34 -9.98 -25.73
CA VAL A 501 -7.17 -8.66 -25.12
C VAL A 501 -5.96 -7.98 -25.76
N HIS A 502 -6.04 -6.67 -25.98
CA HIS A 502 -4.89 -5.90 -26.44
C HIS A 502 -3.85 -5.77 -25.32
N PHE A 503 -2.79 -6.57 -25.40
CA PHE A 503 -1.82 -6.70 -24.32
C PHE A 503 -0.55 -5.90 -24.60
N SER A 504 -0.26 -4.91 -23.76
CA SER A 504 0.97 -4.12 -23.74
C SER A 504 1.78 -4.42 -22.48
N ASN A 505 3.09 -4.58 -22.61
CA ASN A 505 3.97 -4.92 -21.48
C ASN A 505 5.11 -3.91 -21.35
N VAL A 506 5.20 -3.24 -20.20
CA VAL A 506 6.30 -2.34 -19.84
C VAL A 506 7.29 -3.10 -18.96
N ILE A 507 8.52 -3.19 -19.43
CA ILE A 507 9.62 -3.87 -18.75
C ILE A 507 10.60 -2.82 -18.23
N GLY A 508 10.79 -2.80 -16.92
CA GLY A 508 11.82 -1.99 -16.27
C GLY A 508 13.20 -2.62 -16.47
N VAL A 509 14.17 -1.80 -16.85
CA VAL A 509 15.53 -2.23 -17.13
C VAL A 509 16.51 -1.15 -16.69
N LEU A 510 17.18 -1.37 -15.57
CA LEU A 510 18.23 -0.45 -15.13
C LEU A 510 19.44 -0.47 -16.06
N SER A 511 20.12 0.67 -16.18
CA SER A 511 21.34 0.82 -17.00
C SER A 511 22.46 -0.16 -16.62
N SER A 512 22.46 -0.67 -15.39
CA SER A 512 23.39 -1.71 -14.93
C SER A 512 22.88 -3.10 -15.30
N ASN A 513 23.71 -3.90 -15.98
CA ASN A 513 23.40 -5.30 -16.30
C ASN A 513 23.51 -6.25 -15.10
N GLN A 514 23.68 -5.72 -13.88
CA GLN A 514 23.85 -6.47 -12.63
C GLN A 514 22.94 -5.89 -11.54
N SER A 515 21.73 -5.49 -11.91
CA SER A 515 20.78 -4.82 -11.01
C SER A 515 19.89 -5.78 -10.23
N THR A 516 19.56 -6.95 -10.80
CA THR A 516 18.41 -7.75 -10.33
C THR A 516 18.79 -9.18 -10.07
N ILE A 517 18.39 -9.74 -8.91
CA ILE A 517 18.70 -11.12 -8.54
C ILE A 517 18.14 -12.08 -9.59
N SER A 518 19.01 -12.89 -10.18
CA SER A 518 18.67 -13.82 -11.26
C SER A 518 18.99 -15.27 -10.91
N LYS A 519 19.92 -15.49 -9.99
CA LYS A 519 20.37 -16.81 -9.55
C LYS A 519 20.84 -16.77 -8.09
N LEU A 520 20.54 -17.83 -7.35
CA LEU A 520 20.93 -18.03 -5.95
C LEU A 520 21.88 -19.22 -5.84
N ARG A 521 23.10 -19.00 -5.36
CA ARG A 521 24.08 -20.08 -5.09
C ARG A 521 23.82 -20.67 -3.72
N LEU A 522 23.32 -21.90 -3.68
CA LEU A 522 22.84 -22.54 -2.46
C LEU A 522 23.85 -23.51 -1.84
N VAL A 523 23.88 -23.53 -0.52
CA VAL A 523 24.50 -24.52 0.36
C VAL A 523 23.47 -25.10 1.32
N ASN A 524 23.85 -26.14 2.07
CA ASN A 524 23.00 -26.64 3.16
C ASN A 524 22.76 -25.53 4.18
N SER A 525 21.52 -25.42 4.65
CA SER A 525 21.15 -24.44 5.68
C SER A 525 21.96 -24.62 6.95
N THR A 526 22.45 -23.51 7.50
CA THR A 526 23.05 -23.48 8.85
C THR A 526 22.07 -22.95 9.90
N VAL A 527 20.85 -22.59 9.49
CA VAL A 527 19.81 -22.05 10.36
C VAL A 527 18.69 -23.08 10.47
N ALA A 528 18.36 -23.48 11.70
CA ALA A 528 17.27 -24.43 11.93
C ALA A 528 15.94 -23.84 11.46
N ASP A 529 15.07 -24.70 10.92
CA ASP A 529 13.68 -24.38 10.53
C ASP A 529 13.52 -23.30 9.44
N ARG A 530 14.60 -22.96 8.72
CA ARG A 530 14.61 -22.05 7.56
C ARG A 530 15.44 -22.63 6.42
N TRP A 531 15.24 -22.11 5.21
CA TRP A 531 15.97 -22.51 4.01
C TRP A 531 15.82 -24.02 3.72
N VAL A 532 14.57 -24.48 3.71
CA VAL A 532 14.19 -25.89 3.49
C VAL A 532 14.78 -26.40 2.17
N ASP A 533 14.75 -25.58 1.13
CA ASP A 533 15.31 -25.91 -0.18
C ASP A 533 16.77 -25.47 -0.35
N GLY A 534 17.36 -24.80 0.64
CA GLY A 534 18.78 -24.45 0.71
C GLY A 534 19.02 -22.96 0.92
N MET A 535 20.13 -22.65 1.59
CA MET A 535 20.49 -21.29 2.00
C MET A 535 21.49 -20.69 1.00
N PRO A 536 21.35 -19.43 0.57
CA PRO A 536 22.39 -18.77 -0.21
C PRO A 536 23.74 -18.78 0.53
N GLU A 537 24.82 -19.08 -0.17
CA GLU A 537 26.14 -19.14 0.45
C GLU A 537 26.54 -17.79 1.06
N ASN A 538 27.08 -17.80 2.28
CA ASN A 538 27.50 -16.59 2.99
C ASN A 538 26.40 -15.52 3.16
N PHE A 539 25.12 -15.91 3.16
CA PHE A 539 24.00 -14.96 3.19
C PHE A 539 24.07 -13.92 4.31
N TYR A 540 24.50 -14.32 5.51
CA TYR A 540 24.61 -13.46 6.69
C TYR A 540 25.97 -12.74 6.82
N ASP A 541 26.84 -12.80 5.80
CA ASP A 541 28.10 -12.03 5.74
C ASP A 541 27.93 -10.85 4.76
N ASP A 542 27.75 -9.66 5.32
CA ASP A 542 27.57 -8.38 4.62
C ASP A 542 28.79 -7.94 3.79
N ARG A 543 29.95 -8.58 3.97
CA ARG A 543 31.17 -8.33 3.17
C ARG A 543 31.20 -9.13 1.88
N THR A 544 30.23 -10.02 1.67
CA THR A 544 30.13 -10.89 0.48
C THR A 544 28.96 -10.50 -0.40
N ASN A 545 28.82 -11.15 -1.57
CA ASN A 545 27.60 -11.02 -2.37
C ASN A 545 26.43 -11.87 -1.84
N ARG A 546 26.56 -12.48 -0.65
CA ARG A 546 25.50 -13.24 0.01
C ARG A 546 24.93 -14.41 -0.81
N GLY A 547 25.72 -14.93 -1.75
CA GLY A 547 25.29 -16.00 -2.66
C GLY A 547 24.33 -15.54 -3.76
N LEU A 548 24.13 -14.23 -3.90
CA LEU A 548 23.23 -13.61 -4.87
C LEU A 548 23.99 -13.29 -6.17
N GLU A 549 23.44 -13.68 -7.32
CA GLU A 549 23.95 -13.26 -8.62
C GLU A 549 22.91 -12.48 -9.40
N ASN A 550 23.32 -11.29 -9.81
CA ASN A 550 22.45 -10.36 -10.48
C ASN A 550 22.59 -10.45 -12.00
N ASN A 551 21.54 -10.05 -12.69
CA ASN A 551 21.51 -9.82 -14.12
C ASN A 551 20.67 -8.56 -14.39
N LYS A 552 20.37 -8.30 -15.66
CA LYS A 552 19.59 -7.18 -16.12
C LYS A 552 18.11 -7.32 -15.71
N GLY A 553 17.52 -6.21 -15.26
CA GLY A 553 16.14 -6.10 -14.79
C GLY A 553 15.91 -4.78 -14.06
N ASP A 554 14.79 -4.65 -13.37
CA ASP A 554 14.32 -3.43 -12.69
C ASP A 554 14.73 -3.31 -11.21
N GLY A 555 15.53 -4.25 -10.71
CA GLY A 555 15.91 -4.36 -9.30
C GLY A 555 15.18 -5.47 -8.55
N THR A 556 13.99 -5.86 -9.02
CA THR A 556 13.16 -6.92 -8.40
C THR A 556 12.87 -8.06 -9.37
N VAL A 557 12.52 -7.75 -10.62
CA VAL A 557 12.11 -8.71 -11.65
C VAL A 557 13.17 -8.75 -12.76
N PRO A 558 13.78 -9.92 -13.01
CA PRO A 558 14.71 -10.07 -14.13
C PRO A 558 14.03 -9.79 -15.48
N GLU A 559 14.74 -9.17 -16.42
CA GLU A 559 14.20 -8.80 -17.74
C GLU A 559 13.55 -10.00 -18.45
N TYR A 560 14.20 -11.17 -18.41
CA TYR A 560 13.67 -12.38 -19.04
C TYR A 560 12.41 -12.94 -18.36
N SER A 561 12.19 -12.66 -17.07
CA SER A 561 10.96 -13.05 -16.36
C SER A 561 9.80 -12.12 -16.74
N ALA A 562 10.09 -10.83 -16.89
CA ALA A 562 9.12 -9.84 -17.34
C ALA A 562 8.80 -9.94 -18.84
N GLU A 563 9.71 -10.43 -19.69
CA GLU A 563 9.54 -10.51 -21.15
C GLU A 563 8.91 -11.84 -21.64
N ASN A 564 8.73 -12.84 -20.78
CA ASN A 564 8.44 -14.21 -21.23
C ASN A 564 7.05 -14.43 -21.87
N ILE A 565 6.16 -13.45 -21.82
CA ILE A 565 4.80 -13.54 -22.37
C ILE A 565 4.68 -12.70 -23.64
N SER A 566 4.09 -13.29 -24.67
CA SER A 566 3.81 -12.58 -25.93
C SER A 566 2.85 -11.43 -25.69
N ALA A 567 3.30 -10.21 -25.95
CA ALA A 567 2.49 -9.00 -25.93
C ALA A 567 2.42 -8.39 -27.34
N ASP A 568 1.33 -7.68 -27.63
CA ASP A 568 1.18 -6.92 -28.88
C ASP A 568 2.22 -5.79 -28.97
N ARG A 569 2.53 -5.19 -27.81
CA ARG A 569 3.52 -4.13 -27.67
C ARG A 569 4.40 -4.37 -26.45
N ILE A 570 5.71 -4.22 -26.61
CA ILE A 570 6.68 -4.29 -25.51
C ILE A 570 7.40 -2.94 -25.43
N PHE A 571 7.36 -2.33 -24.26
CA PHE A 571 8.12 -1.13 -23.94
C PHE A 571 9.23 -1.49 -22.97
N LYS A 572 10.44 -0.97 -23.19
CA LYS A 572 11.56 -1.09 -22.24
C LYS A 572 11.91 0.30 -21.75
N THR A 573 11.96 0.48 -20.43
CA THR A 573 12.26 1.79 -19.82
C THR A 573 13.33 1.64 -18.73
N ASN A 574 14.18 2.65 -18.60
CA ASN A 574 15.18 2.69 -17.52
C ASN A 574 14.53 3.24 -16.25
N SER A 575 14.02 2.33 -15.43
CA SER A 575 13.33 2.62 -14.18
C SER A 575 13.53 1.48 -13.19
N THR A 576 13.44 1.81 -11.91
CA THR A 576 13.39 0.83 -10.83
C THR A 576 12.03 0.18 -10.80
N HIS A 577 11.89 -0.96 -10.13
CA HIS A 577 10.60 -1.63 -10.04
C HIS A 577 9.52 -0.72 -9.44
N SER A 578 9.80 -0.05 -8.33
CA SER A 578 8.84 0.84 -7.64
C SER A 578 8.53 2.13 -8.42
N ASP A 579 9.45 2.64 -9.24
CA ASP A 579 9.29 3.89 -10.00
C ASP A 579 8.60 3.70 -11.36
N LEU A 580 8.29 2.44 -11.73
CA LEU A 580 7.64 2.13 -13.01
C LEU A 580 6.30 2.84 -13.21
N PRO A 581 5.37 2.92 -12.23
CA PRO A 581 4.13 3.68 -12.39
C PRO A 581 4.38 5.15 -12.77
N THR A 582 5.35 5.80 -12.14
CA THR A 582 5.75 7.17 -12.45
C THR A 582 6.41 7.28 -13.83
N LYS A 583 7.36 6.41 -14.17
CA LYS A 583 8.08 6.49 -15.47
C LYS A 583 7.26 6.02 -16.67
N ALA A 584 6.22 5.22 -16.47
CA ALA A 584 5.39 4.68 -17.54
C ALA A 584 4.21 5.58 -17.94
N GLN A 585 3.96 6.70 -17.24
CA GLN A 585 2.81 7.59 -17.45
C GLN A 585 2.46 7.83 -18.92
N CYS A 586 3.42 8.30 -19.73
CA CYS A 586 3.14 8.58 -21.14
C CYS A 586 2.96 7.34 -21.99
N MET A 587 3.58 6.21 -21.63
CA MET A 587 3.30 4.94 -22.30
C MET A 587 1.87 4.49 -22.00
N VAL A 588 1.41 4.66 -20.76
CA VAL A 588 0.03 4.36 -20.35
C VAL A 588 -0.96 5.27 -21.09
N VAL A 589 -0.73 6.58 -21.09
CA VAL A 589 -1.57 7.54 -21.82
C VAL A 589 -1.59 7.22 -23.33
N GLU A 590 -0.45 6.87 -23.91
CA GLU A 590 -0.37 6.47 -25.33
C GLU A 590 -1.22 5.22 -25.60
N VAL A 591 -1.11 4.17 -24.78
CA VAL A 591 -1.83 2.91 -24.98
C VAL A 591 -3.33 3.07 -24.74
N LEU A 592 -3.72 3.70 -23.64
CA LEU A 592 -5.13 3.88 -23.30
C LEU A 592 -5.80 4.89 -24.25
N MET A 593 -5.18 6.07 -24.40
CA MET A 593 -5.80 7.23 -25.02
C MET A 593 -5.39 7.47 -26.47
N GLN A 594 -4.37 6.79 -27.01
CA GLN A 594 -3.83 7.03 -28.36
C GLN A 594 -3.47 8.51 -28.61
N LYS A 595 -3.04 9.22 -27.56
CA LYS A 595 -2.58 10.60 -27.67
C LYS A 595 -1.06 10.61 -27.87
N GLU A 596 -0.60 11.39 -28.86
CA GLU A 596 0.84 11.64 -29.06
C GLU A 596 1.41 12.59 -28.00
N SER A 597 0.59 13.49 -27.47
CA SER A 597 0.95 14.41 -26.38
C SER A 597 0.49 13.86 -25.04
N CYS A 598 1.40 13.80 -24.07
CA CYS A 598 1.15 13.37 -22.71
C CYS A 598 1.67 14.43 -21.73
N ILE A 599 0.88 14.71 -20.69
CA ILE A 599 1.29 15.53 -19.55
C ILE A 599 1.72 14.59 -18.40
N THR A 600 2.98 14.65 -18.00
CA THR A 600 3.47 13.90 -16.83
C THR A 600 3.33 14.71 -15.55
N VAL A 601 3.11 14.00 -14.45
CA VAL A 601 3.17 14.52 -13.08
C VAL A 601 4.35 13.83 -12.38
N ASP A 602 5.16 14.59 -11.64
CA ASP A 602 6.31 14.06 -10.88
C ASP A 602 6.42 14.90 -9.62
N LYS A 603 5.52 14.64 -8.67
CA LYS A 603 5.41 15.39 -7.41
C LYS A 603 5.82 14.54 -6.21
N VAL A 604 5.63 13.23 -6.29
CA VAL A 604 5.90 12.33 -5.18
C VAL A 604 7.39 12.00 -5.14
N ASN A 605 8.04 12.37 -4.04
CA ASN A 605 9.42 11.97 -3.78
C ASN A 605 9.60 11.77 -2.27
N ILE A 606 9.66 10.51 -1.83
CA ILE A 606 9.72 10.13 -0.41
C ILE A 606 11.00 9.32 -0.14
N PRO A 607 12.19 9.94 -0.21
CA PRO A 607 13.46 9.27 0.09
C PRO A 607 13.62 8.95 1.58
N ASN A 608 12.81 9.55 2.45
CA ASN A 608 12.87 9.36 3.89
C ASN A 608 11.46 9.18 4.44
N ILE A 609 11.29 8.26 5.37
CA ILE A 609 10.04 8.05 6.09
C ILE A 609 10.34 7.85 7.58
N LEU A 610 9.49 8.39 8.45
CA LEU A 610 9.51 8.11 9.88
C LEU A 610 8.29 7.26 10.23
N LEU A 611 8.53 6.01 10.58
CA LEU A 611 7.53 5.02 10.98
C LEU A 611 7.44 4.96 12.51
N PHE A 612 6.23 4.96 13.05
CA PHE A 612 5.93 4.67 14.44
C PHE A 612 5.10 3.38 14.51
N ASN A 613 5.70 2.32 15.03
CA ASN A 613 5.00 1.10 15.40
C ASN A 613 4.55 1.18 16.86
N ILE A 614 3.27 0.98 17.13
CA ILE A 614 2.69 1.07 18.48
C ILE A 614 2.32 -0.33 18.96
N PHE A 615 2.88 -0.70 20.10
CA PHE A 615 2.56 -1.94 20.81
C PHE A 615 1.68 -1.58 22.01
N SER A 616 0.41 -1.97 21.93
CA SER A 616 -0.67 -1.73 22.90
C SER A 616 -0.29 -2.03 24.37
N PRO A 617 -0.95 -1.44 25.38
CA PRO A 617 -2.30 -0.82 25.33
C PRO A 617 -2.31 0.71 25.45
N ILE A 618 -1.87 1.39 24.39
CA ILE A 618 -1.95 2.84 24.23
C ILE A 618 -2.51 3.18 22.84
N ASP A 619 -3.07 4.38 22.71
CA ASP A 619 -3.28 5.09 21.44
C ASP A 619 -2.26 6.24 21.34
N ILE A 620 -1.94 6.71 20.13
CA ILE A 620 -0.92 7.73 19.89
C ILE A 620 -1.43 9.00 19.19
N GLN A 621 -0.81 10.14 19.52
CA GLN A 621 -0.77 11.35 18.70
C GLN A 621 0.67 11.84 18.60
N VAL A 622 1.15 12.08 17.38
CA VAL A 622 2.46 12.65 17.11
C VAL A 622 2.31 14.10 16.70
N VAL A 623 3.11 14.98 17.30
CA VAL A 623 3.20 16.41 16.96
C VAL A 623 4.58 16.68 16.38
N ALA A 624 4.63 17.10 15.12
CA ALA A 624 5.84 17.46 14.41
C ALA A 624 6.44 18.78 14.93
N PRO A 625 7.73 19.06 14.65
CA PRO A 625 8.42 20.28 15.07
C PRO A 625 7.75 21.60 14.66
N ASP A 626 7.02 21.61 13.55
CA ASP A 626 6.26 22.76 13.04
C ASP A 626 4.87 22.93 13.70
N GLY A 627 4.50 21.98 14.58
CA GLY A 627 3.23 21.95 15.30
C GLY A 627 2.12 21.17 14.59
N ALA A 628 2.34 20.66 13.38
CA ALA A 628 1.37 19.80 12.70
C ALA A 628 1.24 18.47 13.42
N ARG A 629 0.03 17.93 13.51
CA ARG A 629 -0.28 16.73 14.30
C ARG A 629 -0.81 15.59 13.43
N VAL A 630 -0.62 14.36 13.89
CA VAL A 630 -1.17 13.16 13.25
C VAL A 630 -1.41 12.06 14.29
N GLY A 631 -2.51 11.31 14.17
CA GLY A 631 -2.91 10.25 15.11
C GLY A 631 -4.30 10.48 15.69
N LYS A 632 -4.59 9.91 16.86
CA LYS A 632 -5.86 10.13 17.57
C LYS A 632 -5.90 11.52 18.19
N ASP A 633 -6.95 12.28 17.92
CA ASP A 633 -7.24 13.48 18.69
C ASP A 633 -7.90 13.11 20.01
N PHE A 634 -7.17 13.24 21.11
CA PHE A 634 -7.68 12.90 22.44
C PHE A 634 -8.75 13.87 22.96
N GLU A 635 -8.95 15.04 22.33
CA GLU A 635 -10.02 15.97 22.69
C GLU A 635 -11.34 15.60 22.01
N THR A 636 -11.30 15.31 20.70
CA THR A 636 -12.49 15.05 19.89
C THR A 636 -12.80 13.57 19.71
N GLY A 637 -11.83 12.69 19.96
CA GLY A 637 -11.90 11.27 19.65
C GLY A 637 -11.85 10.97 18.14
N GLN A 638 -11.47 11.92 17.30
CA GLN A 638 -11.38 11.72 15.85
C GLN A 638 -9.95 11.39 15.41
N ILE A 639 -9.81 10.84 14.20
CA ILE A 639 -8.50 10.75 13.54
C ILE A 639 -8.14 12.15 13.05
N LEU A 640 -6.92 12.58 13.37
CA LEU A 640 -6.36 13.85 12.96
C LEU A 640 -5.12 13.60 12.08
N ASN A 641 -5.02 14.34 10.97
CA ASN A 641 -3.90 14.24 10.05
C ASN A 641 -3.66 15.62 9.39
N GLU A 642 -2.78 16.41 10.02
CA GLU A 642 -2.38 17.76 9.58
C GLU A 642 -1.03 17.73 8.83
N ILE A 643 -0.34 16.59 8.82
CA ILE A 643 0.94 16.41 8.14
C ILE A 643 0.67 15.88 6.73
N GLU A 644 1.06 16.63 5.72
CA GLU A 644 0.85 16.26 4.31
C GLU A 644 1.53 14.92 3.99
N GLY A 645 0.76 13.99 3.39
CA GLY A 645 1.22 12.64 3.04
C GLY A 645 1.45 11.70 4.23
N ALA A 646 1.23 12.13 5.48
CA ALA A 646 1.32 11.21 6.60
C ALA A 646 0.18 10.21 6.56
N TYR A 647 0.44 9.01 7.07
CA TYR A 647 -0.50 7.92 7.11
C TYR A 647 -0.67 7.43 8.53
N TYR A 648 -1.92 7.21 8.95
CA TYR A 648 -2.26 6.64 10.23
C TYR A 648 -3.32 5.56 10.01
N SER A 649 -2.97 4.34 10.41
CA SER A 649 -3.85 3.16 10.31
C SER A 649 -5.20 3.34 11.02
N GLY A 650 -5.20 4.03 12.16
CA GLY A 650 -6.38 4.27 13.01
C GLY A 650 -6.27 3.56 14.36
N TYR A 651 -6.73 4.23 15.43
CA TYR A 651 -6.72 3.69 16.81
C TYR A 651 -7.74 2.55 17.02
N ASP A 652 -8.67 2.36 16.09
CA ASP A 652 -9.67 1.28 16.09
C ASP A 652 -9.18 0.03 15.37
N THR A 653 -7.98 0.06 14.79
CA THR A 653 -7.37 -1.08 14.11
C THR A 653 -6.65 -2.00 15.09
N GLU A 654 -6.51 -3.27 14.73
CA GLU A 654 -5.72 -4.23 15.53
C GLU A 654 -4.22 -3.87 15.54
N ASN A 655 -3.73 -3.22 14.49
CA ASN A 655 -2.33 -2.88 14.29
C ASN A 655 -2.18 -1.36 14.13
N GLU A 656 -2.09 -0.65 15.26
CA GLU A 656 -1.88 0.80 15.24
C GLU A 656 -0.42 1.12 14.84
N PHE A 657 -0.26 1.81 13.73
CA PHE A 657 0.98 2.40 13.24
C PHE A 657 0.75 3.69 12.44
N LEU A 658 1.83 4.46 12.31
CA LEU A 658 1.82 5.77 11.69
C LEU A 658 3.10 6.02 10.90
N THR A 659 3.01 6.64 9.72
CA THR A 659 4.18 7.05 8.94
C THR A 659 4.12 8.53 8.59
N ILE A 660 5.28 9.19 8.64
CA ILE A 660 5.48 10.58 8.23
C ILE A 660 6.48 10.59 7.08
N PRO A 661 6.08 10.93 5.84
CA PRO A 661 7.00 11.07 4.73
C PRO A 661 7.84 12.33 4.91
N ASN A 662 9.10 12.27 4.46
CA ASN A 662 10.05 13.39 4.52
C ASN A 662 10.04 14.13 5.86
N PRO A 663 10.25 13.42 6.99
CA PRO A 663 10.16 14.02 8.31
C PRO A 663 11.11 15.21 8.43
N ILE A 664 10.59 16.36 8.87
CA ILE A 664 11.41 17.53 9.19
C ILE A 664 12.32 17.23 10.38
N ASP A 665 13.54 17.73 10.36
CA ASP A 665 14.45 17.60 11.50
C ASP A 665 13.95 18.45 12.69
N GLY A 666 14.05 17.90 13.89
CA GLY A 666 13.62 18.56 15.13
C GLY A 666 13.01 17.61 16.16
N GLU A 667 12.49 18.19 17.25
CA GLU A 667 11.82 17.45 18.33
C GLU A 667 10.37 17.12 17.95
N TYR A 668 10.04 15.83 17.89
CA TYR A 668 8.68 15.34 17.77
C TYR A 668 8.15 15.00 19.17
N LYS A 669 6.94 15.50 19.48
CA LYS A 669 6.24 15.13 20.71
C LYS A 669 5.33 13.95 20.41
N ILE A 670 5.34 12.98 21.31
CA ILE A 670 4.54 11.77 21.23
C ILE A 670 3.62 11.76 22.45
N LEU A 671 2.35 12.06 22.21
CA LEU A 671 1.31 11.96 23.22
C LEU A 671 0.73 10.54 23.15
N THR A 672 0.60 9.91 24.31
CA THR A 672 0.03 8.58 24.45
C THR A 672 -1.20 8.64 25.34
N GLN A 673 -2.21 7.82 25.10
CA GLN A 673 -3.35 7.62 25.99
C GLN A 673 -3.52 6.13 26.28
N GLY A 674 -3.52 5.73 27.54
CA GLY A 674 -3.71 4.32 27.89
C GLY A 674 -5.12 3.82 27.55
N THR A 675 -5.23 2.81 26.68
CA THR A 675 -6.48 2.09 26.40
C THR A 675 -6.74 0.97 27.40
N GLY A 676 -5.73 0.63 28.20
CA GLY A 676 -5.78 -0.38 29.25
C GLY A 676 -4.62 -0.22 30.24
N TYR A 677 -4.51 -1.17 31.16
CA TYR A 677 -3.34 -1.29 32.04
C TYR A 677 -2.37 -2.35 31.50
N GLY A 678 -1.11 -1.98 31.29
CA GLY A 678 -0.09 -2.92 30.79
C GLY A 678 1.17 -2.22 30.32
N ASN A 679 2.21 -3.00 30.00
CA ASN A 679 3.41 -2.44 29.37
C ASN A 679 3.10 -2.10 27.90
N TYR A 680 3.63 -1.00 27.42
CA TYR A 680 3.58 -0.61 26.01
C TYR A 680 4.98 -0.33 25.48
N LYS A 681 5.13 -0.39 24.16
CA LYS A 681 6.36 -0.04 23.44
C LYS A 681 5.99 0.80 22.22
N ILE A 682 6.80 1.81 21.91
CA ILE A 682 6.72 2.57 20.66
C ILE A 682 8.08 2.46 20.00
N GLU A 683 8.11 2.01 18.75
CA GLU A 683 9.31 2.00 17.92
C GLU A 683 9.19 3.10 16.87
N ALA A 684 10.01 4.13 17.00
CA ALA A 684 10.13 5.21 16.03
C ALA A 684 11.34 4.94 15.13
N THR A 685 11.08 4.53 13.90
CA THR A 685 12.10 4.14 12.93
C THR A 685 12.13 5.13 11.78
N LYS A 686 13.27 5.81 11.60
CA LYS A 686 13.53 6.55 10.36
C LYS A 686 14.17 5.61 9.35
N ILE A 687 13.54 5.47 8.20
CA ILE A 687 14.05 4.69 7.07
C ILE A 687 14.41 5.68 5.96
N SER A 688 15.63 5.56 5.46
CA SER A 688 16.19 6.43 4.43
C SER A 688 16.71 5.61 3.27
N GLU A 689 16.42 6.04 2.04
CA GLU A 689 16.92 5.41 0.83
C GLU A 689 18.13 6.14 0.26
N ASN A 690 19.18 5.37 -0.06
CA ASN A 690 20.24 5.89 -0.92
C ASN A 690 19.73 5.98 -2.36
N GLN A 691 19.49 7.20 -2.85
CA GLN A 691 18.96 7.46 -4.20
C GLN A 691 19.83 6.94 -5.36
N VAL A 692 21.09 6.56 -5.11
CA VAL A 692 22.00 5.99 -6.12
C VAL A 692 22.03 4.46 -6.06
N THR A 693 22.16 3.89 -4.87
CA THR A 693 22.29 2.43 -4.67
C THR A 693 20.97 1.73 -4.38
N GLN A 694 19.91 2.49 -4.09
CA GLN A 694 18.58 2.02 -3.65
C GLN A 694 18.61 1.14 -2.39
N GLN A 695 19.70 1.21 -1.64
CA GLN A 695 19.80 0.52 -0.36
C GLN A 695 19.13 1.37 0.72
N ALA A 696 18.27 0.72 1.51
CA ALA A 696 17.70 1.30 2.70
C ALA A 696 18.70 1.31 3.87
N SER A 697 18.58 2.33 4.71
CA SER A 697 19.23 2.39 6.03
C SER A 697 18.19 2.80 7.06
N GLU A 698 18.28 2.26 8.27
CA GLU A 698 17.36 2.57 9.36
C GLU A 698 18.07 3.13 10.60
N SER A 699 17.37 4.01 11.31
CA SER A 699 17.72 4.48 12.65
C SER A 699 16.50 4.35 13.55
N VAL A 700 16.62 3.60 14.64
CA VAL A 700 15.51 3.20 15.49
C VAL A 700 15.63 3.82 16.88
N GLY A 701 14.57 4.50 17.31
CA GLY A 701 14.36 4.94 18.69
C GLY A 701 13.24 4.15 19.35
N VAL A 702 13.52 3.56 20.53
CA VAL A 702 12.53 2.77 21.28
C VAL A 702 12.10 3.52 22.55
N ILE A 703 10.80 3.62 22.77
CA ILE A 703 10.19 4.15 24.00
C ILE A 703 9.38 3.04 24.65
N GLU A 704 9.62 2.79 25.93
CA GLU A 704 8.87 1.82 26.74
C GLU A 704 8.21 2.51 27.92
N GLY A 705 7.05 2.00 28.33
CA GLY A 705 6.31 2.53 29.49
C GLY A 705 5.24 1.58 30.00
N VAL A 706 4.51 2.03 31.03
CA VAL A 706 3.37 1.31 31.60
C VAL A 706 2.12 2.18 31.42
N ALA A 707 1.21 1.72 30.56
CA ALA A 707 -0.06 2.37 30.32
C ALA A 707 -0.96 2.23 31.55
N THR A 708 -1.71 3.30 31.83
CA THR A 708 -2.84 3.29 32.75
C THR A 708 -4.04 3.82 32.00
N THR A 709 -5.19 3.15 32.14
CA THR A 709 -6.42 3.49 31.43
C THR A 709 -6.76 4.98 31.56
N ASP A 710 -7.02 5.63 30.42
CA ASP A 710 -7.36 7.04 30.25
C ASP A 710 -6.28 8.05 30.69
N VAL A 711 -5.10 7.59 31.13
CA VAL A 711 -3.97 8.47 31.49
C VAL A 711 -3.21 8.85 30.22
N GLN A 712 -2.93 10.14 30.07
CA GLN A 712 -2.11 10.67 29.00
C GLN A 712 -0.67 10.93 29.47
N GLU A 713 0.31 10.56 28.65
CA GLU A 713 1.71 10.88 28.86
C GLU A 713 2.32 11.52 27.62
N GLU A 714 3.25 12.46 27.82
CA GLU A 714 4.08 13.03 26.76
C GLU A 714 5.47 12.38 26.79
N LYS A 715 5.92 11.92 25.61
CA LYS A 715 7.27 11.45 25.32
C LYS A 715 7.84 12.26 24.16
N LYS A 716 9.15 12.14 23.91
CA LYS A 716 9.84 12.93 22.89
C LYS A 716 10.90 12.11 22.18
N ILE A 717 11.02 12.35 20.87
CA ILE A 717 12.15 11.93 20.05
C ILE A 717 12.70 13.15 19.31
N GLU A 718 13.98 13.14 19.01
CA GLU A 718 14.64 14.11 18.15
C GLU A 718 15.07 13.42 16.86
N VAL A 719 14.67 14.00 15.72
CA VAL A 719 15.12 13.58 14.39
C VAL A 719 16.19 14.55 13.93
N SER A 720 17.42 14.08 13.70
CA SER A 720 18.54 14.94 13.30
C SER A 720 19.50 14.19 12.39
N GLY A 721 19.81 14.74 11.20
CA GLY A 721 20.96 14.33 10.41
C GLY A 721 20.96 12.86 9.93
N GLY A 722 19.79 12.21 9.94
CA GLY A 722 19.61 10.80 9.57
C GLY A 722 19.26 9.89 10.75
N ASP A 723 19.43 10.35 11.99
CA ASP A 723 19.20 9.53 13.18
C ASP A 723 17.89 9.87 13.90
N VAL A 724 17.30 8.86 14.54
CA VAL A 724 16.26 9.02 15.56
C VAL A 724 16.92 8.88 16.92
N ILE A 725 16.90 9.96 17.70
CA ILE A 725 17.44 10.01 19.04
C ILE A 725 16.27 10.10 20.01
N VAL A 726 16.06 9.07 20.83
CA VAL A 726 15.09 9.16 21.91
C VAL A 726 15.65 10.11 22.95
N ALA A 727 14.91 11.18 23.27
CA ALA A 727 15.27 12.04 24.40
C ALA A 727 15.25 11.16 25.65
N SER A 728 16.43 10.91 26.23
CA SER A 728 16.60 10.00 27.36
C SER A 728 15.61 10.35 28.46
N SER A 729 14.56 9.55 28.62
CA SER A 729 13.84 9.49 29.87
C SER A 729 14.84 8.92 30.88
N GLU A 730 15.14 9.70 31.92
CA GLU A 730 16.01 9.43 33.08
C GLU A 730 16.75 8.08 33.06
N VAL A 731 18.08 8.12 32.95
CA VAL A 731 18.93 6.94 33.16
C VAL A 731 18.54 6.32 34.51
N LYS A 732 17.84 5.19 34.47
CA LYS A 732 17.50 4.43 35.68
C LYS A 732 18.80 3.89 36.25
N ASP A 733 19.28 4.52 37.32
CA ASP A 733 20.49 4.06 37.99
C ASP A 733 20.25 2.70 38.64
N THR A 734 21.03 1.70 38.21
CA THR A 734 20.93 0.31 38.68
C THR A 734 22.14 -0.09 39.53
N ILE A 735 23.10 0.81 39.73
CA ILE A 735 24.35 0.54 40.43
C ILE A 735 24.23 1.13 41.83
N ALA A 736 24.61 0.36 42.85
CA ALA A 736 24.58 0.83 44.24
C ALA A 736 25.79 1.71 44.57
N PRO A 737 25.63 2.73 45.44
CA PRO A 737 26.69 3.69 45.75
C PRO A 737 27.85 3.07 46.53
N GLU A 738 29.07 3.56 46.33
CA GLU A 738 30.28 3.11 47.03
C GLU A 738 30.51 3.88 48.35
N ALA A 739 31.01 3.20 49.39
CA ALA A 739 31.29 3.77 50.70
C ALA A 739 32.77 4.16 50.84
N LYS A 740 33.03 5.41 51.23
CA LYS A 740 34.36 5.93 51.57
C LYS A 740 34.48 6.20 53.07
N PHE A 741 35.42 5.53 53.72
CA PHE A 741 35.79 5.72 55.13
C PHE A 741 37.01 6.62 55.22
N GLN A 742 36.84 7.80 55.82
CA GLN A 742 37.90 8.81 55.89
C GLN A 742 37.96 9.45 57.28
N PHE A 743 39.18 9.74 57.73
CA PHE A 743 39.36 10.58 58.92
C PHE A 743 39.13 12.05 58.58
N ASN A 744 38.18 12.67 59.27
CA ASN A 744 37.91 14.09 59.16
C ASN A 744 38.85 14.87 60.08
N THR A 745 39.76 15.64 59.49
CA THR A 745 40.79 16.40 60.22
C THR A 745 40.22 17.56 61.04
N THR A 746 39.01 18.04 60.73
CA THR A 746 38.31 19.10 61.47
C THR A 746 37.58 18.54 62.68
N THR A 747 36.78 17.48 62.49
CA THR A 747 35.94 16.90 63.56
C THR A 747 36.69 15.86 64.39
N GLN A 748 37.82 15.36 63.89
CA GLN A 748 38.62 14.28 64.47
C GLN A 748 37.83 12.97 64.64
N LYS A 749 36.92 12.72 63.70
CA LYS A 749 36.07 11.53 63.65
C LYS A 749 36.30 10.75 62.37
N LEU A 750 35.80 9.51 62.37
CA LEU A 750 35.69 8.70 61.17
C LEU A 750 34.39 9.06 60.47
N ASP A 751 34.48 9.64 59.29
CA ASP A 751 33.35 9.94 58.42
C ASP A 751 33.17 8.81 57.40
N ILE A 752 31.90 8.57 57.05
CA ILE A 752 31.50 7.63 56.01
C ILE A 752 30.68 8.43 55.01
N THR A 753 31.14 8.51 53.77
CA THR A 753 30.45 9.21 52.67
C THR A 753 30.15 8.25 51.53
N GLY A 754 29.08 8.51 50.79
CA GLY A 754 28.75 7.78 49.56
C GLY A 754 29.33 8.44 48.32
N ILE A 755 29.75 7.63 47.36
CA ILE A 755 30.18 8.04 46.02
C ILE A 755 29.39 7.21 45.03
N ASP A 756 28.69 7.85 44.11
CA ASP A 756 27.82 7.17 43.16
C ASP A 756 28.21 7.48 41.70
N ASN A 757 27.82 6.62 40.77
CA ASN A 757 28.19 6.72 39.35
C ASN A 757 27.31 7.68 38.56
N VAL A 758 26.06 7.91 38.98
CA VAL A 758 25.14 8.83 38.28
C VAL A 758 24.67 9.96 39.20
N SER A 759 24.38 9.68 40.47
CA SER A 759 23.94 10.69 41.44
C SER A 759 25.11 11.31 42.23
N GLN A 760 24.94 12.57 42.64
CA GLN A 760 25.87 13.21 43.60
C GLN A 760 25.33 13.21 45.04
N ASN A 761 24.06 12.82 45.26
CA ASN A 761 23.42 12.83 46.57
C ASN A 761 23.23 11.40 47.09
N VAL A 762 24.14 10.95 47.96
CA VAL A 762 23.99 9.67 48.67
C VAL A 762 23.65 9.94 50.13
N SER A 763 22.49 9.43 50.57
CA SER A 763 22.11 9.47 51.98
C SER A 763 22.89 8.41 52.76
N VAL A 764 23.44 8.78 53.93
CA VAL A 764 24.21 7.86 54.78
C VAL A 764 23.62 7.82 56.18
N VAL A 765 23.16 6.64 56.61
CA VAL A 765 22.60 6.40 57.94
C VAL A 765 23.48 5.41 58.70
N VAL A 766 24.03 5.83 59.85
CA VAL A 766 24.85 4.97 60.71
C VAL A 766 24.09 4.63 62.00
N ALA A 767 23.86 3.34 62.24
CA ALA A 767 23.17 2.82 63.42
C ALA A 767 24.05 1.83 64.21
N SER A 768 23.89 1.78 65.53
CA SER A 768 24.53 0.74 66.37
C SER A 768 23.70 -0.54 66.32
N GLN A 769 24.32 -1.71 66.11
CA GLN A 769 23.56 -2.97 66.11
C GLN A 769 23.05 -3.31 67.53
N PRO A 770 21.77 -3.68 67.71
CA PRO A 770 21.31 -4.29 68.95
C PRO A 770 21.95 -5.67 69.12
N VAL A 771 22.50 -5.95 70.30
CA VAL A 771 23.08 -7.26 70.64
C VAL A 771 21.96 -8.31 70.67
N VAL A 772 21.89 -9.17 69.66
CA VAL A 772 21.01 -10.35 69.67
C VAL A 772 21.54 -11.33 70.72
N LYS A 773 20.85 -11.45 71.86
CA LYS A 773 21.08 -12.53 72.83
C LYS A 773 20.56 -13.84 72.22
N LYS A 774 21.46 -14.73 71.80
CA LYS A 774 21.10 -16.13 71.56
C LYS A 774 20.92 -16.86 72.90
N SER A 775 19.81 -17.59 72.99
CA SER A 775 19.35 -18.35 74.14
C SER A 775 20.02 -19.72 74.27
N ASN A 776 20.33 -20.06 75.52
CA ASN A 776 20.30 -21.35 76.21
C ASN A 776 21.25 -22.53 75.88
N HIS A 777 21.86 -22.95 76.99
CA HIS A 777 22.10 -24.30 77.53
C HIS A 777 23.38 -25.07 77.16
N HIS A 778 24.15 -25.35 78.23
CA HIS A 778 25.43 -26.07 78.39
C HIS A 778 26.64 -25.11 78.34
N GLU A 779 27.51 -25.00 79.33
CA GLU A 779 27.84 -25.86 80.47
C GLU A 779 28.36 -24.98 81.61
N LYS A 780 28.01 -25.38 82.85
CA LYS A 780 28.71 -24.93 84.05
C LYS A 780 30.08 -25.58 84.03
N GLU A 781 31.14 -24.77 84.02
CA GLU A 781 32.45 -24.95 84.68
C GLU A 781 33.33 -23.76 84.21
N ILE A 782 34.31 -23.34 85.00
CA ILE A 782 35.19 -22.16 84.78
C ILE A 782 34.62 -20.81 85.28
N ARG A 783 33.86 -20.83 86.38
CA ARG A 783 33.40 -19.60 87.09
C ARG A 783 34.35 -19.10 88.20
N LYS A 784 35.65 -19.41 88.15
CA LYS A 784 36.66 -18.87 89.09
C LYS A 784 37.95 -18.32 88.45
N TRP A 785 38.10 -18.42 87.14
CA TRP A 785 39.20 -17.78 86.38
C TRP A 785 38.78 -16.39 85.81
N PHE A 786 37.48 -16.20 85.54
CA PHE A 786 36.94 -15.00 84.88
C PHE A 786 36.94 -13.71 85.73
N ASP A 787 36.94 -13.79 87.06
CA ASP A 787 36.80 -12.59 87.90
C ASP A 787 38.12 -11.84 88.16
N ASN A 788 39.28 -12.44 87.86
CA ASN A 788 40.59 -11.78 87.93
C ASN A 788 41.15 -11.31 86.58
N TRP A 789 40.60 -11.77 85.45
CA TRP A 789 40.92 -11.22 84.11
C TRP A 789 40.18 -9.90 83.83
N LYS A 790 39.05 -9.66 84.51
CA LYS A 790 38.13 -8.54 84.30
C LYS A 790 38.62 -7.17 84.77
N LYS A 791 39.81 -7.04 85.36
CA LYS A 791 40.37 -5.76 85.84
C LYS A 791 41.47 -5.15 84.96
N ARG A 792 41.74 -5.71 83.76
CA ARG A 792 42.73 -5.16 82.81
C ARG A 792 42.26 -4.97 81.36
N SER A 793 41.01 -5.29 81.01
CA SER A 793 40.50 -5.21 79.62
C SER A 793 39.37 -4.21 79.37
N GLU A 794 39.03 -3.35 80.34
CA GLU A 794 37.87 -2.44 80.25
C GLU A 794 37.96 -1.27 79.26
N ASN A 795 39.03 -1.14 78.44
CA ASN A 795 39.17 -0.02 77.50
C ASN A 795 39.10 -0.37 75.98
N ARG A 796 38.69 -1.58 75.59
CA ARG A 796 38.55 -1.95 74.15
C ARG A 796 37.27 -2.73 73.83
N LEU A 797 36.11 -2.23 74.24
CA LEU A 797 34.84 -2.70 73.66
C LEU A 797 34.66 -2.03 72.29
N MET A 798 35.00 -2.76 71.22
CA MET A 798 34.58 -2.42 69.86
C MET A 798 33.05 -2.49 69.78
N GLN A 799 32.41 -1.44 69.27
CA GLN A 799 30.96 -1.38 69.07
C GLN A 799 30.63 -1.74 67.63
N ASN A 800 29.75 -2.74 67.42
CA ASN A 800 29.25 -3.06 66.08
C ASN A 800 28.28 -1.96 65.61
N GLN A 801 28.52 -1.47 64.40
CA GLN A 801 27.73 -0.45 63.73
C GLN A 801 27.41 -0.92 62.30
N VAL A 802 26.34 -0.37 61.75
CA VAL A 802 25.90 -0.57 60.37
C VAL A 802 25.78 0.80 59.73
N ALA A 803 26.50 1.02 58.64
CA ALA A 803 26.26 2.15 57.74
C ALA A 803 25.41 1.68 56.57
N THR A 804 24.29 2.34 56.31
CA THR A 804 23.46 2.13 55.13
C THR A 804 23.56 3.37 54.25
N LEU A 805 23.99 3.18 53.02
CA LEU A 805 24.07 4.19 51.98
C LEU A 805 22.92 3.96 51.00
N THR A 806 22.20 5.01 50.63
CA THR A 806 21.08 4.93 49.68
C THR A 806 21.15 6.09 48.71
N ASP A 807 21.18 5.79 47.41
CA ASP A 807 21.12 6.77 46.33
C ASP A 807 19.67 7.24 46.07
N GLU A 808 19.49 8.15 45.11
CA GLU A 808 18.17 8.67 44.72
C GLU A 808 17.30 7.62 43.99
N ALA A 809 17.91 6.60 43.38
CA ALA A 809 17.24 5.50 42.69
C ALA A 809 16.79 4.36 43.63
N GLY A 810 17.17 4.41 44.91
CA GLY A 810 16.85 3.42 45.94
C GLY A 810 17.81 2.24 46.02
N ASN A 811 18.93 2.24 45.29
CA ASN A 811 19.97 1.23 45.46
C ASN A 811 20.69 1.43 46.80
N THR A 812 21.13 0.33 47.41
CA THR A 812 21.67 0.35 48.77
C THR A 812 23.02 -0.35 48.91
N THR A 813 23.90 0.27 49.69
CA THR A 813 25.15 -0.34 50.15
C THR A 813 25.17 -0.36 51.67
N VAL A 814 25.25 -1.56 52.25
CA VAL A 814 25.24 -1.79 53.70
C VAL A 814 26.61 -2.25 54.15
N VAL A 815 27.27 -1.49 55.01
CA VAL A 815 28.58 -1.84 55.57
C VAL A 815 28.47 -2.14 57.06
N VAL A 816 28.83 -3.35 57.46
CA VAL A 816 28.91 -3.78 58.86
C VAL A 816 30.35 -3.60 59.34
N PHE A 817 30.57 -2.78 60.35
CA PHE A 817 31.89 -2.53 60.92
C PHE A 817 31.85 -2.49 62.45
N ALA A 818 33.00 -2.69 63.07
CA ALA A 818 33.18 -2.53 64.51
C ALA A 818 34.19 -1.42 64.76
N LYS A 819 33.86 -0.45 65.62
CA LYS A 819 34.71 0.72 65.91
C LYS A 819 34.99 0.83 67.41
N THR A 820 36.18 1.26 67.79
CA THR A 820 36.46 1.63 69.19
C THR A 820 35.62 2.83 69.59
N ARG A 821 35.33 2.98 70.90
CA ARG A 821 34.80 4.25 71.41
C ARG A 821 35.72 5.39 71.01
N ASP A 822 35.15 6.54 70.70
CA ASP A 822 35.91 7.74 70.38
C ASP A 822 36.83 8.09 71.57
N ALA A 823 38.14 7.97 71.36
CA ALA A 823 39.17 8.30 72.33
C ALA A 823 40.02 9.44 71.78
N ASN A 824 40.51 10.32 72.66
CA ASN A 824 41.34 11.45 72.23
C ASN A 824 42.61 10.96 71.53
N GLY A 825 42.75 11.29 70.24
CA GLY A 825 43.97 11.03 69.47
C GLY A 825 44.05 9.66 68.78
N ARG A 826 43.01 8.80 68.84
CA ARG A 826 43.00 7.49 68.15
C ARG A 826 41.63 7.02 67.71
N ILE A 827 41.58 6.37 66.55
CA ILE A 827 40.42 5.63 66.04
C ILE A 827 40.91 4.27 65.53
N PHE A 828 40.19 3.20 65.90
CA PHE A 828 40.34 1.89 65.29
C PHE A 828 38.99 1.35 64.84
N ALA A 829 38.92 0.93 63.58
CA ALA A 829 37.74 0.32 62.98
C ALA A 829 38.12 -0.99 62.24
N THR A 830 37.23 -1.96 62.26
CA THR A 830 37.33 -3.23 61.52
C THR A 830 36.07 -3.42 60.70
N ILE A 831 36.21 -3.57 59.39
CA ILE A 831 35.08 -3.80 58.48
C ILE A 831 34.87 -5.31 58.38
N LYS A 832 33.62 -5.76 58.60
CA LYS A 832 33.25 -7.18 58.69
C LYS A 832 32.60 -7.69 57.40
N SER A 833 31.67 -6.92 56.85
CA SER A 833 31.00 -7.26 55.60
C SER A 833 30.46 -6.02 54.90
N ILE A 834 30.26 -6.16 53.59
CA ILE A 834 29.61 -5.18 52.72
C ILE A 834 28.52 -5.92 51.94
N ALA A 835 27.33 -5.35 51.80
CA ALA A 835 26.27 -5.86 50.95
C ALA A 835 25.79 -4.79 49.97
N TYR A 836 25.76 -5.11 48.68
CA TYR A 836 25.19 -4.25 47.62
C TYR A 836 23.84 -4.82 47.21
N ASN A 837 22.78 -4.03 47.30
CA ASN A 837 21.41 -4.45 46.99
C ASN A 837 21.03 -5.80 47.63
N GLY A 838 21.49 -6.04 48.87
CA GLY A 838 21.24 -7.26 49.64
C GLY A 838 22.22 -8.42 49.42
N VAL A 839 23.15 -8.34 48.46
CA VAL A 839 24.15 -9.38 48.19
C VAL A 839 25.40 -9.15 49.06
N GLU A 840 25.57 -9.95 50.12
CA GLU A 840 26.63 -9.79 51.12
C GLU A 840 27.96 -10.45 50.73
N THR A 841 29.07 -9.72 50.91
CA THR A 841 30.45 -10.20 50.85
C THR A 841 31.11 -10.07 52.21
N ILE A 842 31.58 -11.19 52.77
CA ILE A 842 32.31 -11.24 54.05
C ILE A 842 33.78 -10.86 53.81
N LEU A 843 34.28 -9.93 54.63
CA LEU A 843 35.65 -9.43 54.53
C LEU A 843 36.52 -10.01 55.64
N ASN A 844 37.57 -10.71 55.24
CA ASN A 844 38.57 -11.26 56.15
C ASN A 844 39.76 -10.29 56.23
N LYS A 845 40.12 -9.86 57.45
CA LYS A 845 41.26 -8.97 57.73
C LYS A 845 41.16 -7.61 57.03
N THR A 846 40.13 -6.82 57.36
CA THR A 846 40.07 -5.41 56.94
C THR A 846 39.93 -4.48 58.13
N SER A 847 40.93 -3.61 58.32
CA SER A 847 40.97 -2.69 59.46
C SER A 847 41.65 -1.37 59.13
N LEU A 848 41.24 -0.35 59.87
CA LEU A 848 41.65 1.04 59.71
C LEU A 848 42.02 1.61 61.08
N GLN A 849 43.24 2.12 61.20
CA GLN A 849 43.76 2.78 62.40
C GLN A 849 44.19 4.19 62.05
N TYR A 850 43.73 5.16 62.84
CA TYR A 850 44.21 6.54 62.82
C TYR A 850 44.74 6.91 64.20
N LYS A 851 45.88 7.59 64.25
CA LYS A 851 46.50 8.10 65.48
C LYS A 851 46.99 9.52 65.22
N TRP A 852 46.66 10.47 66.07
CA TRP A 852 47.06 11.86 65.89
C TRP A 852 47.38 12.56 67.21
N GLN A 853 48.18 13.62 67.11
CA GLN A 853 48.45 14.56 68.18
C GLN A 853 48.31 15.99 67.68
N LEU A 854 47.81 16.87 68.55
CA LEU A 854 47.65 18.29 68.26
C LEU A 854 48.66 19.10 69.09
N ASP A 855 49.21 20.16 68.49
CA ASP A 855 50.01 21.15 69.19
C ASP A 855 49.15 22.11 70.03
N ARG A 856 49.79 23.03 70.77
CA ARG A 856 49.10 24.06 71.58
C ARG A 856 48.22 25.01 70.75
N LYS A 857 48.41 25.08 69.43
CA LYS A 857 47.62 25.88 68.48
C LYS A 857 46.53 25.05 67.79
N LYS A 858 46.27 23.81 68.26
CA LYS A 858 45.32 22.85 67.68
C LYS A 858 45.66 22.42 66.25
N LYS A 859 46.92 22.55 65.82
CA LYS A 859 47.40 22.00 64.54
C LYS A 859 47.94 20.58 64.74
N PHE A 860 47.81 19.73 63.73
CA PHE A 860 48.36 18.37 63.78
C PHE A 860 49.89 18.41 63.88
N SER A 861 50.42 17.99 65.03
CA SER A 861 51.86 17.80 65.23
C SER A 861 52.31 16.43 64.71
N GLN A 862 51.43 15.44 64.74
CA GLN A 862 51.60 14.09 64.20
C GLN A 862 50.28 13.55 63.68
N MET A 863 50.31 12.80 62.57
CA MET A 863 49.19 12.02 62.07
C MET A 863 49.73 10.72 61.48
N ALA A 864 49.31 9.58 62.02
CA ALA A 864 49.70 8.26 61.55
C ALA A 864 48.46 7.45 61.18
N THR A 865 48.56 6.72 60.07
CA THR A 865 47.47 5.87 59.56
C THR A 865 48.02 4.48 59.28
N HIS A 866 47.29 3.44 59.69
CA HIS A 866 47.53 2.08 59.23
C HIS A 866 46.23 1.49 58.66
N ILE A 867 46.26 1.09 57.40
CA ILE A 867 45.14 0.44 56.71
C ILE A 867 45.60 -0.94 56.27
N GLN A 868 44.80 -1.96 56.59
CA GLN A 868 45.03 -3.33 56.16
C GLN A 868 43.78 -3.85 55.46
N THR A 869 43.95 -4.43 54.29
CA THR A 869 42.96 -5.21 53.54
C THR A 869 43.48 -6.63 53.35
N LYS A 870 42.70 -7.50 52.69
CA LYS A 870 43.14 -8.87 52.35
C LYS A 870 44.40 -8.88 51.46
N SER A 871 44.56 -7.91 50.56
CA SER A 871 45.61 -7.89 49.53
C SER A 871 46.69 -6.84 49.76
N THR A 872 46.40 -5.79 50.55
CA THR A 872 47.29 -4.65 50.72
C THR A 872 47.34 -4.18 52.18
N SER A 873 48.49 -3.65 52.58
CA SER A 873 48.66 -2.94 53.85
C SER A 873 49.44 -1.66 53.57
N LEU A 874 49.05 -0.58 54.24
CA LEU A 874 49.65 0.74 54.11
C LEU A 874 49.81 1.35 55.51
N GLU A 875 50.98 1.88 55.78
CA GLU A 875 51.24 2.70 56.97
C GLU A 875 51.80 4.05 56.51
N SER A 876 51.22 5.14 57.02
CA SER A 876 51.65 6.50 56.72
C SER A 876 51.90 7.30 57.99
N HIS A 877 52.88 8.21 57.96
CA HIS A 877 53.18 9.13 59.06
C HIS A 877 53.42 10.54 58.52
N TYR A 878 52.64 11.51 58.98
CA TYR A 878 52.83 12.94 58.72
C TYR A 878 53.78 13.55 59.75
N LEU A 879 54.85 14.17 59.24
CA LEU A 879 55.89 14.85 60.00
C LEU A 879 55.72 16.36 59.86
N SER A 880 55.08 16.99 60.84
CA SER A 880 54.76 18.43 60.82
C SER A 880 55.97 19.36 60.60
N LYS A 881 57.15 19.03 61.17
CA LYS A 881 58.38 19.82 60.98
C LYS A 881 58.89 19.86 59.54
N LYS A 882 58.66 18.78 58.78
CA LYS A 882 59.08 18.63 57.37
C LYS A 882 57.93 18.96 56.41
N ASN A 883 56.70 19.04 56.94
CA ASN A 883 55.46 19.13 56.19
C ASN A 883 55.35 18.04 55.11
N GLN A 884 55.64 16.79 55.48
CA GLN A 884 55.63 15.64 54.57
C GLN A 884 54.92 14.45 55.21
N THR A 885 54.28 13.64 54.38
CA THR A 885 53.72 12.34 54.74
C THR A 885 54.60 11.23 54.18
N TRP A 886 55.08 10.35 55.04
CA TRP A 886 55.97 9.24 54.69
C TRP A 886 55.18 7.94 54.68
N LEU A 887 55.17 7.24 53.55
CA LEU A 887 54.59 5.91 53.40
C LEU A 887 55.68 4.87 53.71
N MET A 888 55.41 3.99 54.67
CA MET A 888 56.41 3.02 55.14
C MET A 888 56.56 1.86 54.16
N GLU A 889 57.80 1.38 53.95
CA GLU A 889 58.07 0.23 53.08
C GLU A 889 57.55 -1.09 53.66
N LYS A 890 57.59 -1.22 54.99
CA LYS A 890 57.07 -2.37 55.73
C LYS A 890 56.03 -1.91 56.74
N PRO A 891 54.74 -1.85 56.36
CA PRO A 891 53.64 -1.46 57.24
C PRO A 891 53.53 -2.30 58.50
N ARG A 892 53.12 -1.67 59.60
CA ARG A 892 52.85 -2.27 60.91
C ARG A 892 51.63 -1.60 61.54
N ASP A 893 51.02 -2.32 62.48
CA ASP A 893 50.00 -1.76 63.36
C ASP A 893 50.55 -0.60 64.20
N LEU A 894 49.71 0.40 64.44
CA LEU A 894 50.06 1.56 65.24
C LEU A 894 50.04 1.20 66.73
N SER A 895 51.16 1.44 67.41
CA SER A 895 51.34 1.13 68.83
C SER A 895 50.50 2.02 69.74
N ASP A 896 50.19 1.47 70.93
CA ASP A 896 49.37 2.14 71.94
C ASP A 896 50.12 3.18 72.80
N ASP A 897 51.41 3.40 72.58
CA ASP A 897 52.20 4.43 73.24
C ASP A 897 52.01 5.82 72.60
N ASN A 898 52.28 6.87 73.37
CA ASN A 898 52.19 8.25 72.86
C ASN A 898 53.48 8.71 72.13
N GLY A 899 54.50 7.86 72.11
CA GLY A 899 55.69 8.04 71.28
C GLY A 899 55.44 7.56 69.85
N ASP A 900 56.15 8.16 68.91
CA ASP A 900 56.24 7.71 67.51
C ASP A 900 57.72 7.76 67.09
N ASP A 901 58.58 7.24 67.97
CA ASP A 901 59.98 7.67 68.04
C ASP A 901 60.88 6.95 67.01
N ASP A 902 60.35 5.94 66.33
CA ASP A 902 61.08 5.11 65.35
C ASP A 902 60.54 5.25 63.90
N SER A 903 59.44 5.97 63.65
CA SER A 903 58.91 6.15 62.28
C SER A 903 59.92 6.86 61.35
N GLU A 904 60.68 7.82 61.87
CA GLU A 904 61.75 8.52 61.13
C GLU A 904 63.00 7.65 60.87
N ARG A 905 63.15 6.51 61.57
CA ARG A 905 64.31 5.60 61.44
C ARG A 905 64.03 4.39 60.55
N ARG A 906 62.78 4.20 60.12
CA ARG A 906 62.35 3.06 59.30
C ARG A 906 62.49 3.35 57.80
N PRO A 907 62.70 2.33 56.95
CA PRO A 907 62.68 2.49 55.51
C PRO A 907 61.34 3.05 55.00
N VAL A 908 61.43 4.10 54.19
CA VAL A 908 60.28 4.82 53.63
C VAL A 908 60.16 4.46 52.15
N ARG A 909 58.98 3.98 51.74
CA ARG A 909 58.63 3.68 50.35
C ARG A 909 58.50 4.94 49.51
N THR A 910 57.80 5.94 50.04
CA THR A 910 57.47 7.17 49.31
C THR A 910 57.29 8.32 50.30
N LYS A 911 57.75 9.52 49.91
CA LYS A 911 57.54 10.77 50.65
C LYS A 911 56.64 11.66 49.81
N LEU A 912 55.57 12.15 50.42
CA LEU A 912 54.56 13.00 49.79
C LEU A 912 54.55 14.35 50.50
N ASP A 913 54.35 15.43 49.75
CA ASP A 913 54.30 16.78 50.32
C ASP A 913 52.95 17.04 51.00
N GLY A 914 52.99 17.70 52.16
CA GLY A 914 51.80 18.00 52.96
C GLY A 914 51.32 16.83 53.84
N MET A 915 50.19 17.07 54.51
CA MET A 915 49.50 16.07 55.33
C MET A 915 48.51 15.30 54.47
N ILE A 916 48.82 14.03 54.22
CA ILE A 916 47.98 13.10 53.47
C ILE A 916 47.48 12.05 54.43
N VAL A 917 46.17 11.86 54.45
CA VAL A 917 45.50 10.93 55.35
C VAL A 917 44.81 9.87 54.50
N PRO A 918 45.41 8.67 54.40
CA PRO A 918 44.81 7.58 53.66
C PRO A 918 43.39 7.26 54.13
N SER A 919 42.57 6.88 53.17
CA SER A 919 41.16 6.52 53.31
C SER A 919 40.91 5.14 52.70
N LEU A 920 39.75 4.58 53.00
CA LEU A 920 39.35 3.25 52.57
C LEU A 920 38.08 3.40 51.72
N LEU A 921 38.10 2.86 50.49
CA LEU A 921 37.02 2.96 49.52
C LEU A 921 36.53 1.55 49.16
N THR A 922 35.21 1.36 49.11
CA THR A 922 34.61 0.15 48.53
C THR A 922 34.54 0.28 47.01
N GLU A 923 34.77 -0.82 46.30
CA GLU A 923 34.65 -0.87 44.84
C GLU A 923 34.24 -2.28 44.41
N LYS A 924 32.98 -2.45 43.99
CA LYS A 924 32.42 -3.72 43.47
C LYS A 924 32.70 -4.93 44.37
N GLY A 925 32.51 -4.79 45.68
CA GLY A 925 32.73 -5.88 46.65
C GLY A 925 34.18 -6.07 47.12
N VAL A 926 35.12 -5.24 46.64
CA VAL A 926 36.52 -5.22 47.10
C VAL A 926 36.81 -3.91 47.82
N ILE A 927 37.76 -3.92 48.75
CA ILE A 927 38.22 -2.70 49.44
C ILE A 927 39.55 -2.25 48.85
N LYS A 928 39.63 -0.97 48.47
CA LYS A 928 40.85 -0.29 48.05
C LYS A 928 41.28 0.76 49.07
N ILE A 929 42.58 1.08 49.04
CA ILE A 929 43.18 2.15 49.83
C ILE A 929 43.39 3.35 48.90
N ASP A 930 42.91 4.52 49.30
CA ASP A 930 42.94 5.78 48.52
C ASP A 930 43.64 6.87 49.36
N TYR A 931 44.60 7.61 48.82
CA TYR A 931 45.38 8.62 49.56
C TYR A 931 45.97 9.73 48.69
#